data_AF-A0A1C5YJZ2-F1
#
_entry.id   AF-A0A1C5YJZ2-F1
#
_cell.length_a   1.000
_cell.length_b   1.000
_cell.length_c   1.000
_cell.angle_alpha   90.00
_cell.angle_beta   90.00
_cell.angle_gamma   90.00
#
_symmetry.space_group_name_H-M   'P 1'
#
loop_
_entity.id
_entity.type
_entity.pdbx_description
1 polymer ?
#
loop_
_entity_poly.entity_id
_entity_poly.type
_entity_poly.pdbx_seq_one_letter_code
_entity_poly.pdbx_strand_id
1 'polypeptide(L)'
;MSVIKWIHFSDLHFNKTNINTRLLRDSIRSFLTENQTECDYAFFSGDLRNAPDHCFQKDSVKYLRELCEAVNVSPDHFFMVPGNHDVDREIEKRDQAVKRILNNHGSEKGYYNTADGKIEESDLQDIKTGQKQYLEIIEEFYEGNPDRIEKYKGTSHFLVETEDFNIIHLDSTLVYTKGQEESLVIGTDLLYDLLEKVNQHKYTIILTHYPFDALKAEEKTQVCRILEQFGVQIWMSGHLHDVLVQQHRKAFYEFQCGNLLTDGGIPNIIIGQLDIESGEGEVRAYMWQQNGGWTLNRFLDRMSKVDKSLYCFELSPTEFMKRSGKVSVKETDRPEISELRSLAVEKIEKMYEDRHTILKDCIYGDLKYPVVVKAWTPAEADTIYVIDKLERNSYCLEKMEKWIQILDEYEENYRRIVQRSSIGILQLVVEEACSDEQKEYYEKDFRDICEKFYRNRELEIDIIERDTLEKNTNLEKDNKIYISSISVLPVKKEMIYAMDIGIVAQVSATRPVLVGDYDSIQEINRQIEQYYQKTWDEWKEHIECHQNDEMMLERITSQPNKNEISDGTLTDELTYEVTHNDSSILSILFDRYLYLGGAHGTPLRKSMVVNLNTGEPIKLHEILPVSFSELMDILRNQLYVRYGSEDTEVLEVCYKNIVDLYHEVDEFKFYIRYSALYIYFDVYEISSYSMGYVDLYIMDLQEFLSERCDISECDIVRKQAIFEKIFKPNIR
;
A
#
# COMPACT_ATOMS: atom_id res chain seq x y z
N MET A 1 22.94 3.92 -17.87
CA MET A 1 22.11 3.80 -16.64
C MET A 1 20.67 3.77 -17.11
N SER A 2 19.82 2.92 -16.55
CA SER A 2 18.39 2.82 -16.94
C SER A 2 17.55 3.96 -16.39
N VAL A 3 17.99 4.58 -15.29
CA VAL A 3 17.26 5.69 -14.64
C VAL A 3 17.63 7.01 -15.30
N ILE A 4 16.60 7.69 -15.80
CA ILE A 4 16.66 9.00 -16.43
C ILE A 4 15.99 10.02 -15.51
N LYS A 5 16.64 11.16 -15.27
CA LYS A 5 16.17 12.24 -14.39
C LYS A 5 15.83 13.49 -15.17
N TRP A 6 14.82 14.23 -14.74
CA TRP A 6 14.48 15.52 -15.32
C TRP A 6 14.04 16.55 -14.29
N ILE A 7 14.20 17.81 -14.68
CA ILE A 7 13.58 18.96 -14.02
C ILE A 7 12.48 19.55 -14.91
N HIS A 8 11.39 19.99 -14.31
CA HIS A 8 10.29 20.66 -14.98
C HIS A 8 9.93 21.95 -14.24
N PHE A 9 9.87 23.04 -14.99
CA PHE A 9 9.49 24.37 -14.52
C PHE A 9 8.59 25.05 -15.55
N SER A 10 7.81 26.05 -15.12
CA SER A 10 6.83 26.72 -15.97
C SER A 10 6.53 28.14 -15.50
N ASP A 11 5.79 28.89 -16.30
CA ASP A 11 5.10 30.13 -15.93
C ASP A 11 6.05 31.13 -15.25
N LEU A 12 7.11 31.49 -15.98
CA LEU A 12 8.15 32.37 -15.48
C LEU A 12 7.65 33.81 -15.38
N HIS A 13 6.87 34.26 -16.37
CA HIS A 13 6.39 35.64 -16.51
C HIS A 13 7.50 36.66 -16.23
N PHE A 14 8.62 36.55 -16.94
CA PHE A 14 9.88 37.18 -16.54
C PHE A 14 9.80 38.71 -16.38
N ASN A 15 8.90 39.36 -17.13
CA ASN A 15 8.61 40.80 -17.00
C ASN A 15 8.08 41.20 -15.62
N LYS A 16 7.35 40.31 -14.94
CA LYS A 16 6.86 40.54 -13.58
C LYS A 16 7.98 40.28 -12.60
N THR A 17 8.27 41.29 -11.79
CA THR A 17 9.31 41.21 -10.78
C THR A 17 8.94 42.04 -9.56
N ASN A 18 8.95 41.39 -8.39
CA ASN A 18 8.95 42.02 -7.08
C ASN A 18 10.17 41.48 -6.29
N ILE A 19 10.46 42.02 -5.10
CA ILE A 19 11.64 41.60 -4.35
C ILE A 19 11.64 40.10 -4.03
N ASN A 20 10.49 39.52 -3.67
CA ASN A 20 10.37 38.10 -3.36
C ASN A 20 10.58 37.21 -4.59
N THR A 21 10.05 37.64 -5.75
CA THR A 21 10.22 36.93 -7.02
C THR A 21 11.67 36.94 -7.47
N ARG A 22 12.39 38.04 -7.25
CA ARG A 22 13.84 38.09 -7.51
C ARG A 22 14.59 37.13 -6.59
N LEU A 23 14.31 37.15 -5.29
CA LEU A 23 14.92 36.22 -4.33
C LEU A 23 14.64 34.75 -4.70
N LEU A 24 13.41 34.43 -5.10
CA LEU A 24 13.03 33.11 -5.61
C LEU A 24 13.90 32.70 -6.82
N ARG A 25 13.97 33.57 -7.83
CA ARG A 25 14.66 33.28 -9.09
C ARG A 25 16.19 33.25 -8.93
N ASP A 26 16.74 34.07 -8.04
CA ASP A 26 18.18 34.10 -7.75
C ASP A 26 18.60 32.88 -6.92
N SER A 27 17.73 32.40 -6.02
CA SER A 27 18.05 31.30 -5.10
C SER A 27 17.87 29.91 -5.69
N ILE A 28 17.05 29.73 -6.74
CA ILE A 28 16.80 28.40 -7.33
C ILE A 28 18.10 27.74 -7.80
N ARG A 29 19.01 28.51 -8.39
CA ARG A 29 20.31 27.99 -8.84
C ARG A 29 21.16 27.51 -7.68
N SER A 30 21.27 28.32 -6.62
CA SER A 30 21.98 27.93 -5.40
C SER A 30 21.34 26.68 -4.80
N PHE A 31 20.01 26.63 -4.71
CA PHE A 31 19.27 25.48 -4.23
C PHE A 31 19.59 24.21 -5.03
N LEU A 32 19.51 24.24 -6.36
CA LEU A 32 19.81 23.07 -7.21
C LEU A 32 21.27 22.63 -7.08
N THR A 33 22.20 23.58 -7.05
CA THR A 33 23.65 23.31 -6.94
C THR A 33 24.02 22.76 -5.56
N GLU A 34 23.49 23.35 -4.48
CA GLU A 34 23.76 22.92 -3.10
C GLU A 34 23.19 21.53 -2.81
N ASN A 35 22.04 21.19 -3.43
CA ASN A 35 21.46 19.86 -3.35
C ASN A 35 22.08 18.86 -4.34
N GLN A 36 23.12 19.26 -5.10
CA GLN A 36 23.79 18.41 -6.09
C GLN A 36 22.80 17.76 -7.06
N THR A 37 21.80 18.53 -7.49
CA THR A 37 20.77 18.04 -8.41
C THR A 37 21.35 17.98 -9.82
N GLU A 38 21.52 16.77 -10.34
CA GLU A 38 21.86 16.51 -11.74
C GLU A 38 20.65 15.91 -12.45
N CYS A 39 20.40 16.36 -13.68
CA CYS A 39 19.32 15.90 -14.53
C CYS A 39 19.85 15.59 -15.94
N ASP A 40 19.19 14.65 -16.61
CA ASP A 40 19.47 14.33 -18.01
C ASP A 40 18.64 15.22 -18.94
N TYR A 41 17.43 15.59 -18.52
CA TYR A 41 16.49 16.40 -19.29
C TYR A 41 15.96 17.61 -18.51
N ALA A 42 15.58 18.67 -19.23
CA ALA A 42 14.88 19.80 -18.65
C ALA A 42 13.69 20.23 -19.52
N PHE A 43 12.54 20.44 -18.87
CA PHE A 43 11.29 20.78 -19.53
C PHE A 43 10.79 22.14 -19.07
N PHE A 44 10.40 22.99 -20.03
CA PHE A 44 9.77 24.29 -19.78
C PHE A 44 8.42 24.40 -20.48
N SER A 45 7.33 24.34 -19.73
CA SER A 45 5.96 24.34 -20.26
C SER A 45 5.39 25.74 -20.56
N GLY A 46 6.24 26.73 -20.84
CA GLY A 46 5.82 28.02 -21.40
C GLY A 46 5.50 29.12 -20.39
N ASP A 47 4.96 30.22 -20.90
CA ASP A 47 4.73 31.49 -20.20
C ASP A 47 6.03 32.14 -19.73
N LEU A 48 6.95 32.30 -20.68
CA LEU A 48 8.23 32.98 -20.46
C LEU A 48 8.03 34.47 -20.21
N ARG A 49 7.13 35.13 -20.96
CA ARG A 49 6.81 36.55 -20.78
C ARG A 49 5.48 36.78 -20.09
N ASN A 50 5.21 38.03 -19.76
CA ASN A 50 3.88 38.47 -19.37
C ASN A 50 3.22 39.19 -20.56
N ALA A 51 2.17 38.61 -21.15
CA ALA A 51 1.49 39.14 -22.33
C ALA A 51 1.20 40.67 -22.32
N PRO A 52 0.67 41.27 -21.23
CA PRO A 52 0.42 42.71 -21.16
C PRO A 52 1.64 43.61 -21.41
N ASP A 53 2.86 43.09 -21.26
CA ASP A 53 4.08 43.87 -21.49
C ASP A 53 4.54 43.85 -22.95
N HIS A 54 3.88 43.07 -23.82
CA HIS A 54 4.10 43.02 -25.27
C HIS A 54 5.55 42.74 -25.72
N CYS A 55 6.40 42.23 -24.84
CA CYS A 55 7.80 41.92 -25.13
C CYS A 55 8.35 40.81 -24.24
N PHE A 56 9.33 40.07 -24.75
CA PHE A 56 10.22 39.22 -23.97
C PHE A 56 11.36 40.06 -23.41
N GLN A 57 11.78 39.78 -22.18
CA GLN A 57 12.92 40.47 -21.56
C GLN A 57 14.23 39.89 -22.08
N LYS A 58 15.26 40.74 -22.22
CA LYS A 58 16.57 40.35 -22.79
C LYS A 58 17.28 39.24 -22.02
N ASP A 59 17.13 39.21 -20.70
CA ASP A 59 17.82 38.22 -19.87
C ASP A 59 17.05 36.88 -19.75
N SER A 60 15.91 36.73 -20.43
CA SER A 60 15.07 35.52 -20.30
C SER A 60 15.80 34.27 -20.80
N VAL A 61 16.43 34.35 -21.99
CA VAL A 61 17.20 33.22 -22.57
C VAL A 61 18.40 32.90 -21.70
N LYS A 62 19.12 33.93 -21.24
CA LYS A 62 20.24 33.76 -20.32
C LYS A 62 19.82 33.03 -19.04
N TYR A 63 18.69 33.42 -18.45
CA TYR A 63 18.17 32.79 -17.25
C TYR A 63 17.81 31.31 -17.47
N LEU A 64 17.15 30.98 -18.60
CA LEU A 64 16.86 29.58 -18.94
C LEU A 64 18.14 28.74 -19.09
N ARG A 65 19.19 29.30 -19.74
CA ARG A 65 20.50 28.64 -19.85
C ARG A 65 21.14 28.43 -18.49
N GLU A 66 21.13 29.44 -17.62
CA GLU A 66 21.66 29.33 -16.26
C GLU A 66 20.93 28.26 -15.41
N LEU A 67 19.63 28.05 -15.62
CA LEU A 67 18.89 26.96 -14.97
C LEU A 67 19.32 25.58 -15.49
N CYS A 68 19.49 25.42 -16.80
CA CYS A 68 19.96 24.17 -17.40
C CYS A 68 21.38 23.83 -16.93
N GLU A 69 22.27 24.84 -16.91
CA GLU A 69 23.63 24.70 -16.39
C GLU A 69 23.66 24.27 -14.92
N ALA A 70 22.71 24.74 -14.11
CA ALA A 70 22.64 24.40 -12.69
C ALA A 70 22.35 22.91 -12.42
N VAL A 71 21.76 22.20 -13.39
CA VAL A 71 21.45 20.77 -13.32
C VAL A 71 22.22 19.93 -14.35
N ASN A 72 23.24 20.53 -14.98
CA ASN A 72 24.10 19.91 -15.99
C ASN A 72 23.35 19.40 -17.26
N VAL A 73 22.25 20.05 -17.63
CA VAL A 73 21.49 19.72 -18.85
C VAL A 73 21.98 20.54 -20.04
N SER A 74 22.27 19.87 -21.15
CA SER A 74 22.66 20.54 -22.39
C SER A 74 21.46 21.16 -23.12
N PRO A 75 21.65 22.18 -23.97
CA PRO A 75 20.55 22.73 -24.78
C PRO A 75 19.83 21.70 -25.65
N ASP A 76 20.49 20.62 -26.07
CA ASP A 76 19.88 19.57 -26.90
C ASP A 76 18.87 18.71 -26.11
N HIS A 77 19.03 18.67 -24.79
CA HIS A 77 18.14 17.98 -23.84
C HIS A 77 17.18 18.93 -23.10
N PHE A 78 17.12 20.19 -23.52
CA PHE A 78 16.11 21.15 -23.07
C PHE A 78 14.94 21.21 -24.06
N PHE A 79 13.71 21.11 -23.55
CA PHE A 79 12.49 21.10 -24.35
C PHE A 79 11.51 22.15 -23.83
N MET A 80 11.03 23.03 -24.72
CA MET A 80 10.06 24.06 -24.36
C MET A 80 8.90 24.19 -25.34
N VAL A 81 7.76 24.68 -24.84
CA VAL A 81 6.57 25.01 -25.63
C VAL A 81 6.09 26.41 -25.30
N PRO A 82 5.38 27.10 -26.21
CA PRO A 82 4.83 28.42 -25.91
C PRO A 82 3.67 28.31 -24.94
N GLY A 83 3.61 29.24 -24.00
CA GLY A 83 2.42 29.46 -23.19
C GLY A 83 1.48 30.53 -23.76
N ASN A 84 0.33 30.72 -23.14
CA ASN A 84 -0.68 31.66 -23.64
C ASN A 84 -0.22 33.12 -23.53
N HIS A 85 0.76 33.42 -22.68
CA HIS A 85 1.41 34.73 -22.61
C HIS A 85 2.51 34.92 -23.67
N ASP A 86 3.02 33.84 -24.26
CA ASP A 86 4.10 33.89 -25.23
C ASP A 86 3.61 34.19 -26.65
N VAL A 87 2.35 33.88 -26.95
CA VAL A 87 1.71 34.15 -28.24
C VAL A 87 1.07 35.54 -28.30
N ASP A 88 1.20 36.22 -29.44
CA ASP A 88 0.48 37.47 -29.70
C ASP A 88 -0.93 37.18 -30.24
N ARG A 89 -1.91 37.26 -29.33
CA ARG A 89 -3.32 37.05 -29.62
C ARG A 89 -4.03 38.25 -30.26
N GLU A 90 -3.40 39.42 -30.33
CA GLU A 90 -4.01 40.64 -30.89
C GLU A 90 -3.81 40.75 -32.40
N ILE A 91 -3.09 39.80 -33.03
CA ILE A 91 -2.94 39.74 -34.48
C ILE A 91 -4.29 39.35 -35.11
N GLU A 92 -4.86 40.28 -35.88
CA GLU A 92 -6.17 40.11 -36.53
C GLU A 92 -6.24 38.84 -37.39
N LYS A 93 -5.17 38.53 -38.14
CA LYS A 93 -5.10 37.34 -38.99
C LYS A 93 -5.24 36.04 -38.19
N ARG A 94 -4.55 35.96 -37.05
CA ARG A 94 -4.64 34.83 -36.11
C ARG A 94 -6.04 34.73 -35.51
N ASP A 95 -6.58 35.84 -35.02
CA ASP A 95 -7.92 35.86 -34.42
C ASP A 95 -9.00 35.39 -35.39
N GLN A 96 -8.92 35.82 -36.66
CA GLN A 96 -9.83 35.36 -37.71
C GLN A 96 -9.68 33.85 -38.01
N ALA A 97 -8.45 33.32 -38.04
CA ALA A 97 -8.20 31.89 -38.23
C ALA A 97 -8.77 31.06 -37.08
N VAL A 98 -8.53 31.47 -35.83
CA VAL A 98 -9.11 30.81 -34.65
C VAL A 98 -10.63 30.80 -34.72
N LYS A 99 -11.26 31.93 -35.09
CA LYS A 99 -12.73 32.01 -35.26
C LYS A 99 -13.26 31.11 -36.38
N ARG A 100 -12.51 30.89 -37.46
CA ARG A 100 -12.90 29.91 -38.50
C ARG A 100 -12.90 28.49 -37.94
N ILE A 101 -11.91 28.13 -37.12
CA ILE A 101 -11.79 26.81 -36.49
C ILE A 101 -12.87 26.63 -35.41
N LEU A 102 -12.89 27.52 -34.41
CA LEU A 102 -13.81 27.52 -33.28
C LEU A 102 -14.43 28.91 -33.10
N ASN A 103 -15.74 28.99 -33.28
CA ASN A 103 -16.52 30.19 -32.99
C ASN A 103 -17.56 29.90 -31.91
N ASN A 104 -17.11 29.74 -30.67
CA ASN A 104 -18.01 29.38 -29.56
C ASN A 104 -18.98 30.52 -29.18
N HIS A 105 -18.70 31.76 -29.59
CA HIS A 105 -19.46 32.95 -29.21
C HIS A 105 -20.09 33.71 -30.39
N GLY A 106 -19.92 33.23 -31.63
CA GLY A 106 -20.50 33.85 -32.82
C GLY A 106 -21.79 33.17 -33.29
N SER A 107 -22.45 33.80 -34.27
CA SER A 107 -23.70 33.30 -34.85
C SER A 107 -23.50 32.09 -35.77
N GLU A 108 -22.30 31.91 -36.31
CA GLU A 108 -21.92 30.79 -37.17
C GLU A 108 -20.89 29.92 -36.45
N LYS A 109 -21.15 28.61 -36.38
CA LYS A 109 -20.23 27.65 -35.76
C LYS A 109 -18.97 27.53 -36.62
N GLY A 110 -17.80 27.50 -35.97
CA GLY A 110 -16.54 27.17 -36.64
C GLY A 110 -16.54 25.77 -37.26
N TYR A 111 -15.66 25.53 -38.22
CA TYR A 111 -15.67 24.29 -39.01
C TYR A 111 -15.11 23.07 -38.27
N TYR A 112 -14.38 23.26 -37.16
CA TYR A 112 -13.71 22.15 -36.49
C TYR A 112 -14.72 21.13 -35.95
N ASN A 113 -14.56 19.90 -36.40
CA ASN A 113 -15.33 18.75 -35.97
C ASN A 113 -14.41 17.79 -35.22
N THR A 114 -14.69 17.53 -33.95
CA THR A 114 -13.89 16.63 -33.10
C THR A 114 -13.91 15.18 -33.58
N ALA A 115 -14.87 14.78 -34.41
CA ALA A 115 -14.86 13.46 -35.05
C ALA A 115 -13.82 13.34 -36.18
N ASP A 116 -13.54 14.45 -36.88
CA ASP A 116 -12.57 14.50 -37.98
C ASP A 116 -11.20 14.98 -37.52
N GLY A 117 -11.14 15.84 -36.49
CA GLY A 117 -9.90 16.32 -35.87
C GLY A 117 -9.05 17.27 -36.71
N LYS A 118 -9.57 17.70 -37.87
CA LYS A 118 -8.80 18.42 -38.90
C LYS A 118 -8.80 19.93 -38.73
N ILE A 119 -7.63 20.52 -38.94
CA ILE A 119 -7.42 21.97 -39.03
C ILE A 119 -6.78 22.25 -40.39
N GLU A 120 -7.27 23.25 -41.11
CA GLU A 120 -6.73 23.62 -42.42
C GLU A 120 -5.32 24.20 -42.29
N GLU A 121 -4.40 23.77 -43.17
CA GLU A 121 -3.00 24.21 -43.17
C GLU A 121 -2.86 25.74 -43.29
N SER A 122 -3.74 26.39 -44.06
CA SER A 122 -3.77 27.85 -44.16
C SER A 122 -4.09 28.54 -42.83
N ASP A 123 -4.97 27.95 -42.02
CA ASP A 123 -5.31 28.50 -40.71
C ASP A 123 -4.17 28.26 -39.71
N LEU A 124 -3.47 27.12 -39.78
CA LEU A 124 -2.27 26.87 -38.98
C LEU A 124 -1.18 27.91 -39.28
N GLN A 125 -0.95 28.24 -40.55
CA GLN A 125 -0.01 29.28 -40.96
C GLN A 125 -0.42 30.67 -40.45
N ASP A 126 -1.72 30.98 -40.48
CA ASP A 126 -2.24 32.24 -39.93
C ASP A 126 -2.07 32.33 -38.41
N ILE A 127 -2.34 31.23 -37.70
CA ILE A 127 -2.15 31.13 -36.24
C ILE A 127 -0.68 31.31 -35.85
N LYS A 128 0.23 30.72 -36.63
CA LYS A 128 1.69 30.80 -36.42
C LYS A 128 2.23 32.22 -36.43
N THR A 129 1.56 33.16 -37.12
CA THR A 129 1.97 34.57 -37.13
C THR A 129 2.06 35.18 -35.72
N GLY A 130 1.24 34.70 -34.78
CA GLY A 130 1.27 35.11 -33.36
C GLY A 130 2.51 34.64 -32.60
N GLN A 131 3.30 33.72 -33.13
CA GLN A 131 4.50 33.17 -32.49
C GLN A 131 5.79 33.87 -32.92
N LYS A 132 5.73 34.92 -33.75
CA LYS A 132 6.93 35.56 -34.30
C LYS A 132 7.98 35.92 -33.24
N GLN A 133 7.57 36.62 -32.18
CA GLN A 133 8.49 37.00 -31.10
C GLN A 133 8.99 35.79 -30.29
N TYR A 134 8.16 34.77 -30.11
CA TYR A 134 8.58 33.53 -29.46
C TYR A 134 9.61 32.77 -30.30
N LEU A 135 9.48 32.77 -31.63
CA LEU A 135 10.46 32.18 -32.53
C LEU A 135 11.83 32.88 -32.47
N GLU A 136 11.86 34.20 -32.22
CA GLU A 136 13.12 34.92 -31.96
C GLU A 136 13.82 34.39 -30.69
N ILE A 137 13.06 34.06 -29.64
CA ILE A 137 13.58 33.41 -28.43
C ILE A 137 14.08 31.99 -28.70
N ILE A 138 13.35 31.22 -29.52
CA ILE A 138 13.79 29.88 -29.94
C ILE A 138 15.11 29.95 -30.72
N GLU A 139 15.23 30.88 -31.67
CA GLU A 139 16.44 31.10 -32.45
C GLU A 139 17.63 31.50 -31.56
N GLU A 140 17.41 32.37 -30.57
CA GLU A 140 18.44 32.76 -29.61
C GLU A 140 18.86 31.59 -28.71
N PHE A 141 17.90 30.87 -28.11
CA PHE A 141 18.22 29.77 -27.19
C PHE A 141 18.95 28.64 -27.91
N TYR A 142 18.45 28.20 -29.07
CA TYR A 142 18.97 27.08 -29.85
C TYR A 142 19.91 27.50 -30.98
N GLU A 143 20.62 28.62 -30.87
CA GLU A 143 21.51 29.16 -31.92
C GLU A 143 22.53 28.14 -32.47
N GLY A 144 22.92 27.14 -31.65
CA GLY A 144 23.82 26.04 -32.01
C GLY A 144 23.15 24.80 -32.62
N ASN A 145 21.81 24.76 -32.73
CA ASN A 145 21.04 23.61 -33.22
C ASN A 145 20.00 24.05 -34.29
N PRO A 146 20.43 24.22 -35.56
CA PRO A 146 19.55 24.65 -36.65
C PRO A 146 18.37 23.70 -36.93
N ASP A 147 18.59 22.39 -36.77
CA ASP A 147 17.55 21.37 -37.01
C ASP A 147 16.41 21.48 -35.98
N ARG A 148 16.75 21.79 -34.73
CA ARG A 148 15.75 22.09 -33.69
C ARG A 148 14.98 23.35 -34.01
N ILE A 149 15.65 24.44 -34.43
CA ILE A 149 14.99 25.70 -34.80
C ILE A 149 13.98 25.48 -35.93
N GLU A 150 14.35 24.71 -36.96
CA GLU A 150 13.48 24.47 -38.11
C GLU A 150 12.18 23.73 -37.73
N LYS A 151 12.23 22.82 -36.75
CA LYS A 151 11.02 22.16 -36.22
C LYS A 151 10.02 23.17 -35.63
N TYR A 152 10.49 24.16 -34.89
CA TYR A 152 9.61 25.22 -34.35
C TYR A 152 9.09 26.15 -35.44
N LYS A 153 9.82 26.35 -36.54
CA LYS A 153 9.39 27.19 -37.67
C LYS A 153 8.35 26.50 -38.55
N GLY A 154 8.49 25.19 -38.74
CA GLY A 154 7.66 24.38 -39.64
C GLY A 154 6.21 24.23 -39.16
N THR A 155 5.99 23.33 -38.20
CA THR A 155 4.64 22.93 -37.75
C THR A 155 4.34 23.42 -36.33
N SER A 156 3.06 23.50 -35.95
CA SER A 156 2.65 23.84 -34.58
C SER A 156 2.97 22.72 -33.59
N HIS A 157 2.70 21.47 -33.99
CA HIS A 157 3.07 20.28 -33.23
C HIS A 157 4.24 19.57 -33.92
N PHE A 158 5.17 19.02 -33.15
CA PHE A 158 6.27 18.24 -33.72
C PHE A 158 6.86 17.26 -32.72
N LEU A 159 7.58 16.28 -33.26
CA LEU A 159 8.23 15.20 -32.54
C LEU A 159 9.73 15.44 -32.56
N VAL A 160 10.36 15.25 -31.41
CA VAL A 160 11.80 15.10 -31.26
C VAL A 160 12.06 13.72 -30.65
N GLU A 161 12.72 12.85 -31.40
CA GLU A 161 13.23 11.60 -30.87
C GLU A 161 14.61 11.86 -30.23
N THR A 162 14.74 11.55 -28.94
CA THR A 162 16.00 11.58 -28.19
C THR A 162 16.53 10.16 -28.07
N GLU A 163 17.68 9.94 -27.45
CA GLU A 163 18.20 8.61 -27.13
C GLU A 163 17.24 7.76 -26.27
N ASP A 164 16.51 8.39 -25.35
CA ASP A 164 15.68 7.70 -24.34
C ASP A 164 14.17 7.83 -24.61
N PHE A 165 13.72 8.96 -25.15
CA PHE A 165 12.31 9.31 -25.25
C PHE A 165 11.88 9.79 -26.64
N ASN A 166 10.59 9.66 -26.92
CA ASN A 166 9.89 10.48 -27.89
C ASN A 166 9.32 11.71 -27.17
N ILE A 167 9.74 12.92 -27.54
CA ILE A 167 9.18 14.16 -26.98
C ILE A 167 8.26 14.81 -28.01
N ILE A 168 6.98 14.90 -27.68
CA ILE A 168 5.97 15.57 -28.48
C ILE A 168 5.81 16.99 -27.95
N HIS A 169 6.22 17.97 -28.75
CA HIS A 169 5.88 19.36 -28.53
C HIS A 169 4.49 19.60 -29.09
N LEU A 170 3.55 19.90 -28.19
CA LEU A 170 2.16 20.10 -28.55
C LEU A 170 1.78 21.53 -28.17
N ASP A 171 1.52 22.34 -29.19
CA ASP A 171 1.09 23.72 -29.03
C ASP A 171 -0.38 23.77 -28.59
N SER A 172 -0.57 23.66 -27.28
CA SER A 172 -1.89 23.79 -26.66
C SER A 172 -2.50 25.19 -26.77
N THR A 173 -1.75 26.20 -27.26
CA THR A 173 -2.22 27.58 -27.45
C THR A 173 -2.79 27.81 -28.86
N LEU A 174 -2.88 26.77 -29.69
CA LEU A 174 -3.26 26.85 -31.11
C LEU A 174 -4.53 27.67 -31.35
N VAL A 175 -5.59 27.38 -30.59
CA VAL A 175 -6.87 28.09 -30.68
C VAL A 175 -7.09 29.13 -29.58
N TYR A 176 -6.03 29.53 -28.87
CA TYR A 176 -6.12 30.57 -27.86
C TYR A 176 -6.14 31.96 -28.52
N THR A 177 -7.24 32.70 -28.27
CA THR A 177 -7.40 34.12 -28.62
C THR A 177 -8.30 34.82 -27.59
N LYS A 178 -8.45 36.15 -27.71
CA LYS A 178 -9.40 36.92 -26.90
C LYS A 178 -10.83 36.44 -27.17
N GLY A 179 -11.48 35.92 -26.13
CA GLY A 179 -12.82 35.32 -26.23
C GLY A 179 -12.81 33.83 -26.61
N GLN A 180 -11.65 33.18 -26.69
CA GLN A 180 -11.51 31.72 -26.78
C GLN A 180 -10.37 31.29 -25.84
N GLU A 181 -10.64 31.34 -24.54
CA GLU A 181 -9.63 31.12 -23.48
C GLU A 181 -9.76 29.74 -22.81
N GLU A 182 -10.87 29.04 -23.05
CA GLU A 182 -11.20 27.73 -22.48
C GLU A 182 -11.76 26.80 -23.57
N SER A 183 -11.96 25.51 -23.24
CA SER A 183 -12.50 24.52 -24.20
C SER A 183 -11.68 24.44 -25.49
N LEU A 184 -10.37 24.32 -25.34
CA LEU A 184 -9.39 24.37 -26.42
C LEU A 184 -9.41 23.07 -27.24
N VAL A 185 -8.92 23.14 -28.47
CA VAL A 185 -8.68 21.99 -29.34
C VAL A 185 -7.26 22.04 -29.87
N ILE A 186 -6.71 20.86 -30.13
CA ILE A 186 -5.32 20.71 -30.56
C ILE A 186 -5.22 20.15 -31.97
N GLY A 187 -6.33 19.71 -32.56
CA GLY A 187 -6.31 19.06 -33.86
C GLY A 187 -5.90 17.60 -33.72
N THR A 188 -6.85 16.74 -33.38
CA THR A 188 -6.59 15.32 -33.12
C THR A 188 -6.03 14.56 -34.32
N ASP A 189 -6.33 14.99 -35.55
CA ASP A 189 -5.73 14.46 -36.79
C ASP A 189 -4.22 14.76 -36.85
N LEU A 190 -3.82 15.99 -36.48
CA LEU A 190 -2.42 16.39 -36.40
C LEU A 190 -1.65 15.61 -35.33
N LEU A 191 -2.28 15.37 -34.17
CA LEU A 191 -1.70 14.55 -33.10
C LEU A 191 -1.51 13.11 -33.56
N TYR A 192 -2.52 12.54 -34.25
CA TYR A 192 -2.47 11.18 -34.76
C TYR A 192 -1.33 10.99 -35.78
N ASP A 193 -1.24 11.89 -36.78
CA ASP A 193 -0.17 11.91 -37.79
C ASP A 193 1.23 12.03 -37.20
N LEU A 194 1.35 12.64 -36.01
CA LEU A 194 2.59 12.75 -35.29
C LEU A 194 2.94 11.46 -34.55
N LEU A 195 1.94 10.88 -33.87
CA LEU A 195 2.09 9.65 -33.13
C LEU A 195 2.36 8.43 -34.01
N GLU A 196 1.92 8.43 -35.27
CA GLU A 196 2.32 7.40 -36.24
C GLU A 196 3.84 7.36 -36.50
N LYS A 197 4.55 8.46 -36.24
CA LYS A 197 5.99 8.61 -36.52
C LYS A 197 6.88 8.34 -35.30
N VAL A 198 6.30 8.11 -34.12
CA VAL A 198 7.09 7.88 -32.90
C VAL A 198 7.86 6.57 -32.96
N ASN A 199 9.03 6.56 -32.33
CA ASN A 199 9.76 5.31 -32.15
C ASN A 199 9.06 4.46 -31.09
N GLN A 200 8.40 3.41 -31.52
CA GLN A 200 7.59 2.55 -30.65
C GLN A 200 8.41 1.77 -29.61
N HIS A 201 9.75 1.81 -29.67
CA HIS A 201 10.65 1.25 -28.67
C HIS A 201 11.03 2.24 -27.54
N LYS A 202 10.48 3.45 -27.53
CA LYS A 202 10.75 4.49 -26.52
C LYS A 202 9.46 5.01 -25.90
N TYR A 203 9.53 5.42 -24.63
CA TYR A 203 8.39 6.07 -23.98
C TYR A 203 8.16 7.44 -24.61
N THR A 204 6.89 7.86 -24.64
CA THR A 204 6.48 9.14 -25.22
C THR A 204 6.04 10.09 -24.13
N ILE A 205 6.63 11.29 -24.14
CA ILE A 205 6.26 12.42 -23.27
C ILE A 205 5.59 13.47 -24.15
N ILE A 206 4.37 13.86 -23.78
CA ILE A 206 3.70 15.04 -24.35
C ILE A 206 4.02 16.25 -23.48
N LEU A 207 4.53 17.31 -24.10
CA LEU A 207 4.77 18.60 -23.46
C LEU A 207 3.77 19.64 -24.00
N THR A 208 2.98 20.23 -23.11
CA THR A 208 2.03 21.32 -23.40
C THR A 208 2.20 22.46 -22.41
N HIS A 209 1.53 23.59 -22.67
CA HIS A 209 1.34 24.62 -21.67
C HIS A 209 0.04 24.39 -20.89
N TYR A 210 -1.10 24.28 -21.58
CA TYR A 210 -2.36 24.00 -20.91
C TYR A 210 -2.44 22.54 -20.44
N PRO A 211 -3.06 22.28 -19.28
CA PRO A 211 -3.33 20.93 -18.82
C PRO A 211 -4.35 20.23 -19.70
N PHE A 212 -4.39 18.90 -19.60
CA PHE A 212 -5.32 18.05 -20.34
C PHE A 212 -6.79 18.50 -20.14
N ASP A 213 -7.11 18.98 -18.94
CA ASP A 213 -8.46 19.41 -18.61
C ASP A 213 -8.94 20.70 -19.29
N ALA A 214 -8.03 21.51 -19.84
CA ALA A 214 -8.36 22.71 -20.61
C ALA A 214 -8.96 22.40 -21.99
N LEU A 215 -8.78 21.17 -22.47
CA LEU A 215 -9.33 20.72 -23.74
C LEU A 215 -10.86 20.61 -23.67
N LYS A 216 -11.50 20.81 -24.82
CA LYS A 216 -12.94 20.60 -24.99
C LYS A 216 -13.33 19.15 -24.65
N ALA A 217 -14.48 18.92 -24.03
CA ALA A 217 -14.88 17.59 -23.54
C ALA A 217 -14.87 16.48 -24.62
N GLU A 218 -15.33 16.78 -25.84
CA GLU A 218 -15.28 15.82 -26.94
C GLU A 218 -13.84 15.61 -27.45
N GLU A 219 -13.01 16.65 -27.44
CA GLU A 219 -11.59 16.59 -27.81
C GLU A 219 -10.83 15.70 -26.81
N LYS A 220 -11.02 15.89 -25.50
CA LYS A 220 -10.44 15.04 -24.43
C LYS A 220 -10.68 13.55 -24.70
N THR A 221 -11.91 13.22 -25.10
CA THR A 221 -12.30 11.83 -25.34
C THR A 221 -11.54 11.22 -26.52
N GLN A 222 -11.34 11.98 -27.60
CA GLN A 222 -10.56 11.52 -28.74
C GLN A 222 -9.06 11.47 -28.41
N VAL A 223 -8.53 12.48 -27.76
CA VAL A 223 -7.13 12.50 -27.31
C VAL A 223 -6.83 11.28 -26.44
N CYS A 224 -7.63 10.99 -25.40
CA CYS A 224 -7.45 9.77 -24.59
C CYS A 224 -7.35 8.50 -25.44
N ARG A 225 -8.27 8.30 -26.38
CA ARG A 225 -8.28 7.11 -27.25
C ARG A 225 -7.01 7.02 -28.10
N ILE A 226 -6.56 8.15 -28.63
CA ILE A 226 -5.32 8.23 -29.42
C ILE A 226 -4.12 7.90 -28.53
N LEU A 227 -4.02 8.50 -27.35
CA LEU A 227 -2.93 8.23 -26.41
C LEU A 227 -2.88 6.76 -25.99
N GLU A 228 -4.03 6.16 -25.66
CA GLU A 228 -4.17 4.74 -25.34
C GLU A 228 -3.70 3.85 -26.50
N GLN A 229 -4.10 4.16 -27.74
CA GLN A 229 -3.71 3.40 -28.93
C GLN A 229 -2.19 3.43 -29.18
N PHE A 230 -1.55 4.57 -28.93
CA PHE A 230 -0.11 4.74 -29.13
C PHE A 230 0.72 4.48 -27.86
N GLY A 231 0.09 4.11 -26.73
CA GLY A 231 0.77 3.82 -25.47
C GLY A 231 1.44 5.03 -24.82
N VAL A 232 0.93 6.24 -25.06
CA VAL A 232 1.46 7.49 -24.49
C VAL A 232 0.94 7.65 -23.06
N GLN A 233 1.85 7.77 -22.10
CA GLN A 233 1.51 7.67 -20.68
C GLN A 233 2.02 8.83 -19.82
N ILE A 234 2.76 9.79 -20.40
CA ILE A 234 3.22 10.99 -19.69
C ILE A 234 2.72 12.23 -20.42
N TRP A 235 2.06 13.11 -19.68
CA TRP A 235 1.63 14.44 -20.10
C TRP A 235 2.21 15.48 -19.14
N MET A 236 2.96 16.45 -19.65
CA MET A 236 3.58 17.52 -18.86
C MET A 236 2.99 18.86 -19.25
N SER A 237 2.55 19.65 -18.25
CA SER A 237 1.82 20.90 -18.46
C SER A 237 2.18 21.98 -17.43
N GLY A 238 1.70 23.21 -17.64
CA GLY A 238 1.85 24.37 -16.75
C GLY A 238 0.50 25.06 -16.48
N HIS A 239 0.48 26.38 -16.56
CA HIS A 239 -0.72 27.24 -16.61
C HIS A 239 -1.50 27.45 -15.30
N LEU A 240 -1.78 26.42 -14.48
CA LEU A 240 -2.61 26.65 -13.27
C LEU A 240 -1.87 27.33 -12.11
N HIS A 241 -0.56 27.61 -12.27
CA HIS A 241 0.31 28.23 -11.26
C HIS A 241 0.42 27.45 -9.93
N ASP A 242 0.00 26.19 -9.92
CA ASP A 242 0.13 25.29 -8.77
C ASP A 242 0.54 23.90 -9.26
N VAL A 243 1.19 23.15 -8.38
CA VAL A 243 1.60 21.78 -8.69
C VAL A 243 0.40 20.84 -8.62
N LEU A 244 0.21 20.05 -9.67
CA LEU A 244 -0.79 19.00 -9.71
C LEU A 244 -0.18 17.76 -10.36
N VAL A 245 -0.21 16.65 -9.62
CA VAL A 245 0.16 15.33 -10.13
C VAL A 245 -1.05 14.43 -10.03
N GLN A 246 -1.43 13.80 -11.14
CA GLN A 246 -2.64 12.98 -11.19
C GLN A 246 -2.59 11.94 -12.29
N GLN A 247 -3.45 10.92 -12.18
CA GLN A 247 -3.65 9.93 -13.21
C GLN A 247 -5.02 10.10 -13.86
N HIS A 248 -5.04 10.20 -15.19
CA HIS A 248 -6.28 10.31 -15.97
C HIS A 248 -6.75 8.95 -16.43
N ARG A 249 -7.98 8.58 -16.04
CA ARG A 249 -8.68 7.35 -16.50
C ARG A 249 -7.88 6.04 -16.36
N LYS A 250 -6.91 5.98 -15.44
CA LYS A 250 -5.92 4.89 -15.32
C LYS A 250 -5.12 4.64 -16.62
N ALA A 251 -5.02 5.64 -17.49
CA ALA A 251 -4.41 5.54 -18.81
C ALA A 251 -3.06 6.25 -18.89
N PHE A 252 -2.95 7.48 -18.36
CA PHE A 252 -1.71 8.26 -18.39
C PHE A 252 -1.60 9.16 -17.15
N TYR A 253 -0.37 9.58 -16.86
CA TYR A 253 -0.04 10.49 -15.77
C TYR A 253 0.14 11.91 -16.31
N GLU A 254 -0.44 12.87 -15.60
CA GLU A 254 -0.25 14.30 -15.84
C GLU A 254 0.61 14.90 -14.72
N PHE A 255 1.68 15.58 -15.13
CA PHE A 255 2.55 16.35 -14.26
C PHE A 255 2.45 17.82 -14.63
N GLN A 256 1.64 18.55 -13.88
CA GLN A 256 1.47 19.97 -14.07
C GLN A 256 2.35 20.74 -13.08
N CYS A 257 3.28 21.52 -13.62
CA CYS A 257 4.15 22.38 -12.82
C CYS A 257 3.45 23.71 -12.51
N GLY A 258 3.73 24.28 -11.33
CA GLY A 258 3.32 25.64 -11.02
C GLY A 258 4.25 26.69 -11.61
N ASN A 259 4.25 27.87 -11.00
CA ASN A 259 4.92 29.05 -11.55
C ASN A 259 6.25 29.40 -10.86
N LEU A 260 7.04 30.26 -11.51
CA LEU A 260 8.24 30.88 -10.94
C LEU A 260 8.01 32.37 -10.63
N LEU A 261 6.85 32.64 -10.02
CA LEU A 261 6.35 33.97 -9.69
C LEU A 261 5.58 33.93 -8.36
N THR A 262 5.88 34.85 -7.43
CA THR A 262 5.22 34.87 -6.11
C THR A 262 3.77 35.41 -6.11
N ASP A 263 3.30 35.89 -7.25
CA ASP A 263 1.94 36.40 -7.44
C ASP A 263 1.09 35.33 -8.15
N GLY A 264 0.05 34.83 -7.49
CA GLY A 264 -0.97 33.98 -8.12
C GLY A 264 -0.77 32.46 -8.00
N GLY A 265 -0.01 31.99 -7.01
CA GLY A 265 0.18 30.56 -6.73
C GLY A 265 1.28 30.32 -5.69
N ILE A 266 1.52 29.07 -5.32
CA ILE A 266 2.73 28.68 -4.57
C ILE A 266 3.79 28.32 -5.60
N PRO A 267 4.87 29.12 -5.72
CA PRO A 267 5.86 28.86 -6.74
C PRO A 267 6.54 27.51 -6.50
N ASN A 268 6.73 26.73 -7.56
CA ASN A 268 7.29 25.39 -7.44
C ASN A 268 8.03 24.94 -8.69
N ILE A 269 8.83 23.90 -8.51
CA ILE A 269 9.45 23.11 -9.57
C ILE A 269 9.19 21.63 -9.30
N ILE A 270 9.24 20.83 -10.36
CA ILE A 270 9.12 19.39 -10.30
C ILE A 270 10.46 18.75 -10.67
N ILE A 271 10.89 17.75 -9.91
CA ILE A 271 12.00 16.87 -10.26
C ILE A 271 11.43 15.46 -10.35
N GLY A 272 11.63 14.81 -11.50
CA GLY A 272 11.18 13.45 -11.73
C GLY A 272 12.31 12.53 -12.16
N GLN A 273 12.11 11.24 -11.96
CA GLN A 273 12.97 10.20 -12.50
C GLN A 273 12.15 9.01 -13.00
N LEU A 274 12.68 8.29 -13.98
CA LEU A 274 12.06 7.13 -14.61
C LEU A 274 13.14 6.12 -14.95
N ASP A 275 13.01 4.89 -14.46
CA ASP A 275 13.74 3.75 -15.00
C ASP A 275 13.08 3.32 -16.32
N ILE A 276 13.76 3.52 -17.44
CA ILE A 276 13.22 3.22 -18.77
C ILE A 276 13.21 1.72 -19.10
N GLU A 277 13.88 0.88 -18.30
CA GLU A 277 13.83 -0.57 -18.45
C GLU A 277 12.64 -1.16 -17.68
N SER A 278 12.40 -0.73 -16.43
CA SER A 278 11.29 -1.23 -15.62
C SER A 278 9.97 -0.49 -15.84
N GLY A 279 10.03 0.78 -16.26
CA GLY A 279 8.87 1.68 -16.36
C GLY A 279 8.50 2.34 -15.03
N GLU A 280 9.24 2.11 -13.95
CA GLU A 280 8.99 2.72 -12.64
C GLU A 280 9.53 4.14 -12.57
N GLY A 281 8.70 5.07 -12.10
CA GLY A 281 9.10 6.46 -11.94
C GLY A 281 8.59 7.08 -10.65
N GLU A 282 9.22 8.17 -10.28
CA GLU A 282 8.83 8.97 -9.13
C GLU A 282 8.97 10.46 -9.42
N VAL A 283 8.12 11.25 -8.76
CA VAL A 283 8.10 12.71 -8.89
C VAL A 283 8.10 13.36 -7.52
N ARG A 284 8.95 14.37 -7.35
CA ARG A 284 8.98 15.27 -6.19
C ARG A 284 8.76 16.70 -6.64
N ALA A 285 8.08 17.48 -5.80
CA ALA A 285 7.88 18.90 -6.03
C ALA A 285 8.58 19.73 -4.94
N TYR A 286 9.25 20.80 -5.33
CA TYR A 286 9.90 21.73 -4.41
C TYR A 286 9.23 23.08 -4.52
N MET A 287 8.84 23.65 -3.39
CA MET A 287 8.06 24.89 -3.32
C MET A 287 8.86 26.01 -2.66
N TRP A 288 8.67 27.23 -3.14
CA TRP A 288 9.23 28.42 -2.53
C TRP A 288 8.39 28.88 -1.34
N GLN A 289 9.05 29.06 -0.19
CA GLN A 289 8.48 29.71 0.98
C GLN A 289 9.14 31.08 1.18
N GLN A 290 8.35 32.15 1.25
CA GLN A 290 8.83 33.52 1.32
C GLN A 290 9.90 33.78 2.41
N ASN A 291 9.81 33.07 3.55
CA ASN A 291 10.75 33.19 4.66
C ASN A 291 11.60 31.93 4.90
N GLY A 292 11.39 30.87 4.10
CA GLY A 292 11.99 29.54 4.30
C GLY A 292 12.89 29.07 3.15
N GLY A 293 12.85 29.75 2.01
CA GLY A 293 13.57 29.33 0.81
C GLY A 293 12.85 28.20 0.06
N TRP A 294 13.60 27.46 -0.76
CA TRP A 294 13.10 26.27 -1.45
C TRP A 294 13.00 25.09 -0.48
N THR A 295 11.83 24.45 -0.43
CA THR A 295 11.54 23.35 0.48
C THR A 295 10.79 22.24 -0.25
N LEU A 296 11.00 20.98 0.17
CA LEU A 296 10.26 19.85 -0.38
C LEU A 296 8.76 19.95 -0.03
N ASN A 297 7.89 19.78 -1.03
CA ASN A 297 6.46 19.65 -0.81
C ASN A 297 6.17 18.33 -0.12
N ARG A 298 5.69 18.36 1.14
CA ARG A 298 5.37 17.15 1.92
C ARG A 298 3.96 16.60 1.70
N PHE A 299 3.20 17.18 0.79
CA PHE A 299 1.80 16.84 0.54
C PHE A 299 1.47 16.79 -0.96
N LEU A 300 2.44 16.34 -1.77
CA LEU A 300 2.32 16.15 -3.20
C LEU A 300 1.29 15.04 -3.52
N ASP A 301 1.47 13.85 -2.94
CA ASP A 301 0.46 12.79 -2.96
C ASP A 301 -0.23 12.71 -1.59
N ARG A 302 -1.41 13.32 -1.47
CA ARG A 302 -2.15 13.33 -0.21
C ARG A 302 -2.73 11.96 0.15
N MET A 303 -2.86 11.07 -0.82
CA MET A 303 -3.45 9.73 -0.67
C MET A 303 -2.41 8.66 -0.36
N SER A 304 -1.12 8.94 -0.61
CA SER A 304 -0.01 8.07 -0.22
C SER A 304 -0.03 7.77 1.29
N LYS A 305 0.05 6.47 1.63
CA LYS A 305 0.13 5.97 3.02
C LYS A 305 1.58 5.93 3.55
N VAL A 306 2.58 6.03 2.68
CA VAL A 306 4.01 5.83 2.98
C VAL A 306 4.75 7.18 3.01
N ASP A 307 4.92 7.81 1.85
CA ASP A 307 5.55 9.13 1.70
C ASP A 307 4.64 10.05 0.87
N LYS A 308 4.09 11.09 1.51
CA LYS A 308 3.22 12.08 0.84
C LYS A 308 4.01 13.14 0.07
N SER A 309 5.34 13.17 0.20
CA SER A 309 6.22 14.06 -0.54
C SER A 309 6.63 13.52 -1.91
N LEU A 310 6.28 12.26 -2.18
CA LEU A 310 6.64 11.51 -3.37
C LEU A 310 5.37 11.07 -4.10
N TYR A 311 5.35 11.21 -5.41
CA TYR A 311 4.33 10.60 -6.26
C TYR A 311 4.98 9.51 -7.11
N CYS A 312 4.71 8.25 -6.77
CA CYS A 312 5.20 7.10 -7.53
C CYS A 312 4.23 6.79 -8.68
N PHE A 313 4.78 6.43 -9.83
CA PHE A 313 4.01 6.05 -11.01
C PHE A 313 4.71 4.91 -11.77
N GLU A 314 3.95 4.18 -12.58
CA GLU A 314 4.47 3.05 -13.35
C GLU A 314 3.92 3.11 -14.77
N LEU A 315 4.83 3.05 -15.74
CA LEU A 315 4.49 3.05 -17.15
C LEU A 315 4.43 1.60 -17.66
N SER A 316 3.36 1.28 -18.35
CA SER A 316 3.26 0.01 -19.08
C SER A 316 4.13 0.07 -20.34
N PRO A 317 4.94 -0.96 -20.63
CA PRO A 317 5.66 -1.06 -21.89
C PRO A 317 4.70 -1.08 -23.07
N THR A 318 5.06 -0.43 -24.19
CA THR A 318 4.27 -0.55 -25.42
C THR A 318 4.31 -1.99 -25.95
N GLU A 319 3.32 -2.41 -26.73
CA GLU A 319 3.31 -3.75 -27.36
C GLU A 319 4.56 -4.03 -28.20
N PHE A 320 5.17 -3.00 -28.79
CA PHE A 320 6.42 -3.12 -29.53
C PHE A 320 7.64 -3.26 -28.62
N MET A 321 7.69 -2.53 -27.50
CA MET A 321 8.71 -2.74 -26.47
C MET A 321 8.69 -4.19 -25.96
N LYS A 322 7.50 -4.72 -25.64
CA LYS A 322 7.31 -6.11 -25.22
C LYS A 322 7.82 -7.11 -26.25
N ARG A 323 7.49 -6.92 -27.54
CA ARG A 323 7.92 -7.80 -28.64
C ARG A 323 9.41 -7.72 -28.96
N SER A 324 10.04 -6.58 -28.68
CA SER A 324 11.47 -6.35 -28.97
C SER A 324 12.43 -6.89 -27.92
N GLY A 325 11.92 -7.42 -26.80
CA GLY A 325 12.75 -7.96 -25.72
C GLY A 325 13.55 -6.90 -24.95
N LYS A 326 13.27 -5.60 -25.18
CA LYS A 326 13.97 -4.45 -24.59
C LYS A 326 13.44 -4.02 -23.21
N VAL A 327 12.49 -4.77 -22.67
CA VAL A 327 11.95 -4.54 -21.33
C VAL A 327 12.05 -5.83 -20.55
N SER A 328 12.72 -5.77 -19.41
CA SER A 328 12.58 -6.77 -18.36
C SER A 328 11.14 -6.69 -17.86
N VAL A 329 10.28 -7.54 -18.43
CA VAL A 329 9.00 -7.87 -17.79
C VAL A 329 9.32 -8.25 -16.35
N LYS A 330 8.78 -7.50 -15.38
CA LYS A 330 8.81 -7.85 -13.97
C LYS A 330 8.62 -9.36 -13.83
N GLU A 331 9.61 -10.04 -13.26
CA GLU A 331 9.52 -11.44 -12.88
C GLU A 331 8.32 -11.69 -11.95
N THR A 332 7.77 -10.64 -11.32
CA THR A 332 6.58 -10.71 -10.47
C THR A 332 5.24 -10.79 -11.19
N ASP A 333 5.15 -10.50 -12.50
CA ASP A 333 3.90 -10.56 -13.28
C ASP A 333 3.95 -11.58 -14.44
N ARG A 334 4.94 -12.47 -14.45
CA ARG A 334 4.89 -13.67 -15.30
C ARG A 334 3.97 -14.70 -14.63
N PRO A 335 2.88 -15.14 -15.26
CA PRO A 335 2.02 -16.21 -14.73
C PRO A 335 2.83 -17.44 -14.33
N GLU A 336 3.90 -17.72 -15.09
CA GLU A 336 4.85 -18.81 -14.87
C GLU A 336 5.65 -18.67 -13.56
N ILE A 337 6.07 -17.46 -13.17
CA ILE A 337 6.83 -17.24 -11.93
C ILE A 337 5.89 -17.21 -10.72
N SER A 338 4.67 -16.68 -10.87
CA SER A 338 3.62 -16.78 -9.86
C SER A 338 3.23 -18.25 -9.61
N GLU A 339 3.11 -19.05 -10.66
CA GLU A 339 2.88 -20.50 -10.58
C GLU A 339 4.05 -21.24 -9.92
N LEU A 340 5.29 -20.94 -10.33
CA LEU A 340 6.49 -21.54 -9.73
C LEU A 340 6.66 -21.17 -8.25
N ARG A 341 6.41 -19.89 -7.89
CA ARG A 341 6.39 -19.44 -6.49
C ARG A 341 5.31 -20.16 -5.71
N SER A 342 4.11 -20.34 -6.27
CA SER A 342 3.02 -21.06 -5.61
C SER A 342 3.40 -22.52 -5.36
N LEU A 343 3.96 -23.22 -6.35
CA LEU A 343 4.42 -24.61 -6.21
C LEU A 343 5.58 -24.76 -5.21
N ALA A 344 6.53 -23.84 -5.21
CA ALA A 344 7.65 -23.83 -4.27
C ALA A 344 7.17 -23.56 -2.84
N VAL A 345 6.24 -22.63 -2.67
CA VAL A 345 5.58 -22.34 -1.39
C VAL A 345 4.79 -23.55 -0.88
N GLU A 346 4.01 -24.22 -1.72
CA GLU A 346 3.28 -25.44 -1.33
C GLU A 346 4.24 -26.55 -0.84
N LYS A 347 5.42 -26.69 -1.48
CA LYS A 347 6.44 -27.63 -1.03
C LYS A 347 7.05 -27.22 0.31
N ILE A 348 7.31 -25.94 0.53
CA ILE A 348 7.75 -25.39 1.83
C ILE A 348 6.68 -25.69 2.90
N GLU A 349 5.40 -25.47 2.59
CA GLU A 349 4.27 -25.78 3.47
C GLU A 349 4.23 -27.26 3.89
N LYS A 350 4.36 -28.18 2.94
CA LYS A 350 4.44 -29.62 3.23
C LYS A 350 5.71 -30.01 3.99
N MET A 351 6.82 -29.30 3.80
CA MET A 351 8.10 -29.62 4.46
C MET A 351 8.10 -29.25 5.95
N TYR A 352 7.35 -28.20 6.32
CA TYR A 352 7.34 -27.64 7.68
C TYR A 352 6.03 -27.83 8.45
N GLU A 353 5.11 -28.66 7.91
CA GLU A 353 3.69 -28.81 8.27
C GLU A 353 3.40 -29.01 9.77
N ASP A 354 4.39 -29.46 10.56
CA ASP A 354 4.22 -29.79 11.97
C ASP A 354 4.99 -28.89 12.97
N ARG A 355 5.77 -27.88 12.55
CA ARG A 355 6.69 -27.13 13.47
C ARG A 355 6.94 -25.64 13.20
N HIS A 356 6.40 -25.04 12.14
CA HIS A 356 6.71 -23.66 11.77
C HIS A 356 5.50 -22.88 11.25
N THR A 357 5.53 -21.55 11.38
CA THR A 357 4.52 -20.65 10.81
C THR A 357 5.04 -20.08 9.50
N ILE A 358 4.29 -20.29 8.42
CA ILE A 358 4.67 -19.78 7.09
C ILE A 358 3.91 -18.49 6.83
N LEU A 359 4.68 -17.42 6.67
CA LEU A 359 4.18 -16.10 6.37
C LEU A 359 4.51 -15.78 4.92
N LYS A 360 3.46 -15.77 4.08
CA LYS A 360 3.55 -15.36 2.68
C LYS A 360 3.40 -13.85 2.62
N ASP A 361 4.22 -13.20 1.82
CA ASP A 361 4.06 -11.78 1.50
C ASP A 361 4.00 -10.85 2.73
N CYS A 362 4.67 -11.24 3.81
CA CYS A 362 4.56 -10.55 5.10
C CYS A 362 5.35 -9.25 5.13
N ILE A 363 4.77 -8.25 5.78
CA ILE A 363 5.35 -6.93 5.89
C ILE A 363 6.01 -6.80 7.28
N TYR A 364 7.31 -6.54 7.31
CA TYR A 364 8.03 -6.14 8.51
C TYR A 364 8.63 -4.76 8.30
N GLY A 365 8.22 -3.78 9.11
CA GLY A 365 8.53 -2.37 8.85
C GLY A 365 7.93 -1.91 7.52
N ASP A 366 8.76 -1.32 6.66
CA ASP A 366 8.39 -0.83 5.33
C ASP A 366 8.67 -1.85 4.19
N LEU A 367 9.08 -3.09 4.53
CA LEU A 367 9.54 -4.11 3.56
C LEU A 367 8.60 -5.31 3.48
N LYS A 368 8.31 -5.75 2.26
CA LYS A 368 7.51 -6.97 1.96
C LYS A 368 8.45 -8.15 1.72
N TYR A 369 8.29 -9.20 2.52
CA TYR A 369 9.07 -10.43 2.43
C TYR A 369 8.24 -11.52 1.74
N PRO A 370 8.76 -12.17 0.68
CA PRO A 370 7.96 -13.09 -0.12
C PRO A 370 7.54 -14.35 0.66
N VAL A 371 8.47 -14.97 1.40
CA VAL A 371 8.16 -16.12 2.26
C VAL A 371 9.08 -16.12 3.47
N VAL A 372 8.50 -16.14 4.67
CA VAL A 372 9.22 -16.32 5.93
C VAL A 372 8.66 -17.55 6.65
N VAL A 373 9.54 -18.49 6.98
CA VAL A 373 9.22 -19.66 7.81
C VAL A 373 9.70 -19.35 9.22
N LYS A 374 8.77 -18.98 10.10
CA LYS A 374 9.05 -18.68 11.50
C LYS A 374 9.14 -19.95 12.32
N ALA A 375 10.24 -20.13 13.02
CA ALA A 375 10.39 -21.23 13.96
C ALA A 375 9.60 -20.94 15.24
N TRP A 376 8.80 -21.92 15.68
CA TRP A 376 7.96 -21.81 16.87
C TRP A 376 8.77 -21.70 18.16
N THR A 377 10.03 -22.15 18.17
CA THR A 377 10.92 -22.07 19.33
C THR A 377 11.98 -20.96 19.15
N PRO A 378 12.23 -20.12 20.17
CA PRO A 378 13.28 -19.07 20.12
C PRO A 378 14.72 -19.59 19.93
N ALA A 379 14.94 -20.89 20.11
CA ALA A 379 16.24 -21.53 19.95
C ALA A 379 16.54 -21.92 18.48
N GLU A 380 15.52 -21.93 17.63
CA GLU A 380 15.63 -22.23 16.19
C GLU A 380 15.55 -20.92 15.38
N ALA A 381 16.32 -20.87 14.29
CA ALA A 381 16.39 -19.69 13.44
C ALA A 381 15.18 -19.62 12.49
N ASP A 382 14.66 -18.42 12.28
CA ASP A 382 13.66 -18.17 11.24
C ASP A 382 14.30 -18.30 9.86
N THR A 383 13.58 -18.84 8.88
CA THR A 383 14.12 -19.01 7.52
C THR A 383 13.45 -18.04 6.55
N ILE A 384 14.23 -17.34 5.75
CA ILE A 384 13.75 -16.36 4.77
C ILE A 384 14.07 -16.89 3.38
N TYR A 385 13.06 -17.05 2.56
CA TYR A 385 13.23 -17.58 1.21
C TYR A 385 13.17 -16.46 0.18
N VAL A 386 14.15 -16.42 -0.71
CA VAL A 386 14.06 -15.72 -1.99
C VAL A 386 13.90 -16.79 -3.06
N ILE A 387 12.75 -16.81 -3.73
CA ILE A 387 12.40 -17.84 -4.72
C ILE A 387 12.41 -17.22 -6.11
N ASP A 388 13.21 -17.80 -7.01
CA ASP A 388 13.32 -17.31 -8.38
C ASP A 388 13.60 -18.42 -9.41
N LYS A 389 13.46 -18.09 -10.69
CA LYS A 389 13.70 -19.01 -11.81
C LYS A 389 15.15 -18.94 -12.28
N LEU A 390 15.79 -20.10 -12.43
CA LEU A 390 17.12 -20.22 -13.03
C LEU A 390 17.03 -20.66 -14.49
N GLU A 391 17.21 -19.69 -15.38
CA GLU A 391 17.30 -19.92 -16.83
C GLU A 391 18.75 -20.21 -17.25
N ARG A 392 19.04 -21.46 -17.62
CA ARG A 392 20.41 -21.92 -17.94
C ARG A 392 21.12 -21.08 -19.00
N ASN A 393 20.39 -20.68 -20.05
CA ASN A 393 20.94 -19.94 -21.18
C ASN A 393 21.21 -18.46 -20.88
N SER A 394 20.64 -17.93 -19.79
CA SER A 394 20.75 -16.52 -19.42
C SER A 394 21.44 -16.31 -18.06
N TYR A 395 21.97 -17.40 -17.46
CA TYR A 395 22.74 -17.33 -16.22
C TYR A 395 24.09 -16.64 -16.42
N CYS A 396 24.44 -15.77 -15.47
CA CYS A 396 25.76 -15.17 -15.34
C CYS A 396 26.06 -14.83 -13.88
N LEU A 397 27.34 -14.58 -13.56
CA LEU A 397 27.79 -14.21 -12.21
C LEU A 397 27.07 -12.95 -11.67
N GLU A 398 26.80 -11.95 -12.53
CA GLU A 398 26.08 -10.73 -12.12
C GLU A 398 24.66 -11.03 -11.63
N LYS A 399 23.98 -12.04 -12.20
CA LYS A 399 22.66 -12.47 -11.71
C LYS A 399 22.76 -13.14 -10.34
N MET A 400 23.77 -13.99 -10.16
CA MET A 400 24.02 -14.62 -8.87
C MET A 400 24.32 -13.56 -7.79
N GLU A 401 25.15 -12.56 -8.11
CA GLU A 401 25.43 -11.44 -7.20
C GLU A 401 24.16 -10.66 -6.82
N LYS A 402 23.28 -10.38 -7.79
CA LYS A 402 21.99 -9.71 -7.53
C LYS A 402 21.08 -10.54 -6.62
N TRP A 403 20.94 -11.83 -6.85
CA TRP A 403 20.13 -12.70 -6.00
C TRP A 403 20.66 -12.76 -4.57
N ILE A 404 21.97 -12.87 -4.40
CA ILE A 404 22.61 -12.88 -3.08
C ILE A 404 22.43 -11.52 -2.39
N GLN A 405 22.56 -10.41 -3.13
CA GLN A 405 22.36 -9.07 -2.57
C GLN A 405 20.93 -8.89 -2.04
N ILE A 406 19.93 -9.32 -2.80
CA ILE A 406 18.51 -9.26 -2.37
C ILE A 406 18.28 -10.13 -1.14
N LEU A 407 18.78 -11.37 -1.16
CA LEU A 407 18.65 -12.30 -0.03
C LEU A 407 19.32 -11.75 1.23
N ASP A 408 20.53 -11.21 1.10
CA ASP A 408 21.30 -10.62 2.19
C ASP A 408 20.60 -9.40 2.80
N GLU A 409 20.05 -8.54 1.95
CA GLU A 409 19.30 -7.37 2.37
C GLU A 409 18.03 -7.77 3.13
N TYR A 410 17.27 -8.74 2.61
CA TYR A 410 16.10 -9.26 3.30
C TYR A 410 16.47 -9.93 4.62
N GLU A 411 17.45 -10.83 4.64
CA GLU A 411 17.85 -11.53 5.86
C GLU A 411 18.30 -10.57 6.95
N GLU A 412 19.11 -9.56 6.63
CA GLU A 412 19.59 -8.59 7.61
C GLU A 412 18.52 -7.64 8.08
N ASN A 413 17.68 -7.15 7.18
CA ASN A 413 16.58 -6.28 7.57
C ASN A 413 15.62 -7.03 8.49
N TYR A 414 15.30 -8.29 8.17
CA TYR A 414 14.47 -9.14 9.02
C TYR A 414 15.10 -9.36 10.38
N ARG A 415 16.38 -9.75 10.43
CA ARG A 415 17.13 -9.96 11.67
C ARG A 415 17.15 -8.71 12.55
N ARG A 416 17.34 -7.53 11.96
CA ARG A 416 17.33 -6.25 12.68
C ARG A 416 15.95 -5.89 13.23
N ILE A 417 14.90 -6.12 12.45
CA ILE A 417 13.52 -5.75 12.81
C ILE A 417 12.99 -6.70 13.88
N VAL A 418 13.15 -8.01 13.67
CA VAL A 418 12.56 -9.06 14.51
C VAL A 418 13.49 -9.45 15.67
N GLN A 419 14.76 -9.06 15.64
CA GLN A 419 15.77 -9.33 16.67
C GLN A 419 15.93 -10.83 17.01
N ARG A 420 15.77 -11.70 16.01
CA ARG A 420 15.97 -13.16 16.11
C ARG A 420 17.05 -13.64 15.15
N SER A 421 17.62 -14.82 15.42
CA SER A 421 18.49 -15.51 14.46
C SER A 421 17.70 -15.91 13.22
N SER A 422 18.28 -15.69 12.05
CA SER A 422 17.66 -16.00 10.76
C SER A 422 18.65 -16.60 9.78
N ILE A 423 18.14 -17.47 8.90
CA ILE A 423 18.88 -18.07 7.80
C ILE A 423 18.22 -17.61 6.50
N GLY A 424 19.03 -17.11 5.56
CA GLY A 424 18.55 -16.75 4.22
C GLY A 424 18.75 -17.91 3.25
N ILE A 425 17.71 -18.34 2.55
CA ILE A 425 17.78 -19.38 1.52
C ILE A 425 17.39 -18.81 0.16
N LEU A 426 18.32 -18.87 -0.81
CA LEU A 426 18.04 -18.60 -2.22
C LEU A 426 17.58 -19.90 -2.87
N GLN A 427 16.30 -19.99 -3.24
CA GLN A 427 15.73 -21.15 -3.91
C GLN A 427 15.56 -20.87 -5.40
N LEU A 428 16.35 -21.56 -6.23
CA LEU A 428 16.37 -21.41 -7.68
C LEU A 428 15.68 -22.61 -8.35
N VAL A 429 14.61 -22.34 -9.10
CA VAL A 429 13.85 -23.38 -9.81
C VAL A 429 14.29 -23.49 -11.27
N VAL A 430 14.64 -24.69 -11.71
CA VAL A 430 15.08 -24.99 -13.09
C VAL A 430 14.00 -25.78 -13.84
N GLU A 431 13.65 -25.33 -15.04
CA GLU A 431 12.63 -25.99 -15.88
C GLU A 431 13.11 -27.32 -16.50
N GLU A 432 14.39 -27.42 -16.82
CA GLU A 432 14.99 -28.62 -17.42
C GLU A 432 16.06 -29.18 -16.48
N ALA A 433 16.05 -30.50 -16.26
CA ALA A 433 16.97 -31.16 -15.34
C ALA A 433 18.43 -30.74 -15.55
N CYS A 434 19.09 -30.34 -14.47
CA CYS A 434 20.52 -30.01 -14.45
C CYS A 434 21.35 -31.28 -14.24
N SER A 435 22.51 -31.37 -14.89
CA SER A 435 23.51 -32.35 -14.47
C SER A 435 24.08 -31.98 -13.09
N ASP A 436 24.64 -32.96 -12.37
CA ASP A 436 25.29 -32.72 -11.08
C ASP A 436 26.44 -31.69 -11.21
N GLU A 437 27.19 -31.75 -12.31
CA GLU A 437 28.25 -30.78 -12.63
C GLU A 437 27.73 -29.34 -12.77
N GLN A 438 26.51 -29.14 -13.27
CA GLN A 438 25.89 -27.82 -13.40
C GLN A 438 25.42 -27.28 -12.05
N LYS A 439 24.84 -28.13 -11.19
CA LYS A 439 24.45 -27.74 -9.82
C LYS A 439 25.69 -27.35 -9.01
N GLU A 440 26.75 -28.16 -9.08
CA GLU A 440 28.03 -27.85 -8.44
C GLU A 440 28.61 -26.52 -8.94
N TYR A 441 28.46 -26.21 -10.24
CA TYR A 441 28.91 -24.94 -10.81
C TYR A 441 28.17 -23.74 -10.21
N TYR A 442 26.83 -23.77 -10.13
CA TYR A 442 26.04 -22.68 -9.54
C TYR A 442 26.28 -22.53 -8.04
N GLU A 443 26.32 -23.63 -7.30
CA GLU A 443 26.63 -23.60 -5.87
C GLU A 443 28.04 -23.07 -5.60
N LYS A 444 29.00 -23.39 -6.48
CA LYS A 444 30.36 -22.86 -6.37
C LYS A 444 30.36 -21.34 -6.59
N ASP A 445 29.69 -20.85 -7.63
CA ASP A 445 29.58 -19.39 -7.86
C ASP A 445 28.95 -18.69 -6.64
N PHE A 446 27.87 -19.27 -6.07
CA PHE A 446 27.26 -18.76 -4.84
C PHE A 446 28.25 -18.75 -3.66
N ARG A 447 28.93 -19.87 -3.40
CA ARG A 447 29.92 -19.98 -2.31
C ARG A 447 31.07 -19.00 -2.48
N ASP A 448 31.63 -18.87 -3.68
CA ASP A 448 32.75 -17.98 -3.96
C ASP A 448 32.35 -16.50 -3.73
N ILE A 449 31.12 -16.10 -4.07
CA ILE A 449 30.58 -14.75 -3.81
C ILE A 449 30.34 -14.53 -2.31
N CYS A 450 29.67 -15.48 -1.64
CA CYS A 450 29.41 -15.41 -0.19
C CYS A 450 30.71 -15.36 0.63
N GLU A 451 31.70 -16.18 0.29
CA GLU A 451 33.03 -16.14 0.91
C GLU A 451 33.76 -14.82 0.64
N LYS A 452 33.49 -14.13 -0.46
CA LYS A 452 34.19 -12.88 -0.78
C LYS A 452 33.55 -11.67 -0.09
N PHE A 453 32.22 -11.61 -0.03
CA PHE A 453 31.49 -10.41 0.37
C PHE A 453 30.60 -10.58 1.61
N TYR A 454 30.24 -11.80 2.00
CA TYR A 454 29.19 -12.09 2.99
C TYR A 454 29.63 -13.10 4.09
N ARG A 455 30.93 -13.15 4.42
CA ARG A 455 31.56 -14.17 5.32
C ARG A 455 30.91 -14.40 6.69
N ASN A 456 30.13 -13.45 7.19
CA ASN A 456 29.51 -13.51 8.52
C ASN A 456 27.99 -13.70 8.45
N ARG A 457 27.47 -14.18 7.31
CA ARG A 457 26.04 -14.34 7.04
C ARG A 457 25.68 -15.80 6.90
N GLU A 458 24.54 -16.19 7.44
CA GLU A 458 23.97 -17.53 7.31
C GLU A 458 23.09 -17.57 6.06
N LEU A 459 23.74 -17.66 4.89
CA LEU A 459 23.08 -17.73 3.58
C LEU A 459 23.31 -19.09 2.92
N GLU A 460 22.26 -19.67 2.36
CA GLU A 460 22.26 -20.95 1.66
C GLU A 460 21.59 -20.84 0.29
N ILE A 461 21.88 -21.80 -0.59
CA ILE A 461 21.28 -21.93 -1.92
C ILE A 461 20.68 -23.32 -2.09
N ASP A 462 19.49 -23.39 -2.68
CA ASP A 462 18.79 -24.63 -3.00
C ASP A 462 18.35 -24.59 -4.47
N ILE A 463 18.69 -25.64 -5.24
CA ILE A 463 18.41 -25.72 -6.68
C ILE A 463 17.42 -26.87 -6.93
N ILE A 464 16.19 -26.52 -7.30
CA ILE A 464 15.09 -27.47 -7.46
C ILE A 464 14.68 -27.60 -8.92
N GLU A 465 14.36 -28.81 -9.36
CA GLU A 465 13.81 -29.06 -10.71
C GLU A 465 12.27 -28.96 -10.72
N ARG A 466 11.70 -28.40 -11.79
CA ARG A 466 10.25 -28.23 -11.93
C ARG A 466 9.49 -29.56 -11.84
N ASP A 467 10.02 -30.61 -12.44
CA ASP A 467 9.44 -31.96 -12.39
C ASP A 467 9.29 -32.49 -10.95
N THR A 468 10.19 -32.11 -10.03
CA THR A 468 10.08 -32.46 -8.61
C THR A 468 9.00 -31.67 -7.87
N LEU A 469 8.59 -30.51 -8.39
CA LEU A 469 7.45 -29.74 -7.87
C LEU A 469 6.12 -30.37 -8.36
N GLU A 470 6.05 -30.77 -9.64
CA GLU A 470 4.82 -31.32 -10.26
C GLU A 470 4.52 -32.79 -9.89
N LYS A 471 5.53 -33.60 -9.54
CA LYS A 471 5.33 -34.99 -9.08
C LYS A 471 4.74 -35.08 -7.67
N ASN A 472 4.83 -34.01 -6.86
CA ASN A 472 4.30 -33.95 -5.50
C ASN A 472 2.92 -33.27 -5.39
N THR A 473 2.42 -32.66 -6.47
CA THR A 473 1.05 -32.08 -6.55
C THR A 473 0.02 -33.08 -7.09
N ASN A 474 0.46 -34.13 -7.80
CA ASN A 474 -0.42 -35.19 -8.32
C ASN A 474 -0.68 -36.36 -7.36
N LEU A 475 -0.14 -36.29 -6.14
CA LEU A 475 -0.57 -37.13 -5.02
C LEU A 475 -1.38 -36.24 -4.07
N GLU A 476 -2.69 -36.52 -4.05
CA GLU A 476 -3.73 -35.94 -3.18
C GLU A 476 -4.23 -34.53 -3.55
N LYS A 477 -5.01 -34.45 -4.64
CA LYS A 477 -6.20 -33.56 -4.66
C LYS A 477 -7.24 -34.13 -3.70
N ASP A 478 -7.00 -34.00 -2.40
CA ASP A 478 -8.04 -34.18 -1.40
C ASP A 478 -8.86 -32.90 -1.30
N ASN A 479 -10.19 -33.03 -1.33
CA ASN A 479 -11.13 -31.95 -1.09
C ASN A 479 -10.80 -31.27 0.27
N LYS A 480 -10.02 -30.19 0.26
CA LYS A 480 -9.75 -29.40 1.47
C LYS A 480 -11.04 -28.68 1.87
N ILE A 481 -11.61 -29.11 3.00
CA ILE A 481 -12.80 -28.50 3.61
C ILE A 481 -12.32 -27.31 4.43
N TYR A 482 -12.88 -26.13 4.18
CA TYR A 482 -12.56 -24.90 4.91
C TYR A 482 -13.74 -24.48 5.80
N ILE A 483 -13.48 -24.32 7.10
CA ILE A 483 -14.48 -23.95 8.10
C ILE A 483 -14.41 -22.45 8.37
N SER A 484 -15.32 -21.69 7.75
CA SER A 484 -15.44 -20.24 7.97
C SER A 484 -16.18 -19.93 9.27
N SER A 485 -17.26 -20.66 9.55
CA SER A 485 -18.04 -20.52 10.79
C SER A 485 -18.73 -21.84 11.15
N ILE A 486 -19.00 -22.05 12.44
CA ILE A 486 -19.57 -23.30 12.95
C ILE A 486 -20.82 -23.08 13.79
N SER A 487 -21.74 -24.05 13.83
CA SER A 487 -22.91 -23.95 14.70
C SER A 487 -22.53 -24.30 16.13
N VAL A 488 -23.01 -23.54 17.12
CA VAL A 488 -22.70 -23.74 18.54
C VAL A 488 -24.01 -23.99 19.30
N LEU A 489 -24.05 -25.06 20.10
CA LEU A 489 -25.19 -25.42 20.93
C LEU A 489 -24.86 -25.27 22.41
N PRO A 490 -25.76 -24.68 23.23
CA PRO A 490 -25.56 -24.61 24.67
C PRO A 490 -25.86 -25.96 25.34
N VAL A 491 -24.99 -26.39 26.24
CA VAL A 491 -25.24 -27.48 27.17
C VAL A 491 -25.18 -26.92 28.59
N LYS A 492 -26.31 -26.99 29.30
CA LYS A 492 -26.42 -26.53 30.69
C LYS A 492 -26.35 -27.71 31.66
N LYS A 493 -25.61 -27.54 32.75
CA LYS A 493 -25.60 -28.43 33.91
C LYS A 493 -25.72 -27.60 35.17
N GLU A 494 -26.34 -28.18 36.19
CA GLU A 494 -26.50 -27.55 37.49
C GLU A 494 -26.21 -28.59 38.58
N MET A 495 -25.66 -28.13 39.70
CA MET A 495 -25.45 -28.91 40.90
C MET A 495 -25.92 -28.11 42.11
N ILE A 496 -26.77 -28.74 42.90
CA ILE A 496 -27.27 -28.20 44.17
C ILE A 496 -26.82 -29.18 45.25
N TYR A 497 -26.09 -28.67 46.23
CA TYR A 497 -25.70 -29.40 47.44
C TYR A 497 -26.49 -28.84 48.63
N ALA A 498 -27.29 -29.70 49.26
CA ALA A 498 -28.15 -29.33 50.36
C ALA A 498 -27.95 -30.27 51.56
N MET A 499 -28.03 -29.71 52.76
CA MET A 499 -28.04 -30.40 54.04
C MET A 499 -29.39 -30.18 54.74
N ASP A 500 -29.61 -30.79 55.90
CA ASP A 500 -30.82 -30.59 56.72
C ASP A 500 -31.01 -29.14 57.20
N ILE A 501 -29.92 -28.36 57.20
CA ILE A 501 -29.91 -26.94 57.51
C ILE A 501 -30.38 -26.04 56.35
N GLY A 502 -30.30 -26.49 55.09
CA GLY A 502 -30.62 -25.70 53.90
C GLY A 502 -29.68 -25.97 52.71
N ILE A 503 -29.76 -25.13 51.66
CA ILE A 503 -28.85 -25.19 50.51
C ILE A 503 -27.48 -24.65 50.93
N VAL A 504 -26.44 -25.48 50.80
CA VAL A 504 -25.06 -25.13 51.17
C VAL A 504 -24.29 -24.62 49.96
N ALA A 505 -24.57 -25.17 48.78
CA ALA A 505 -24.02 -24.67 47.53
C ALA A 505 -24.97 -24.86 46.34
N GLN A 506 -24.95 -23.91 45.42
CA GLN A 506 -25.63 -23.99 44.13
C GLN A 506 -24.73 -23.43 43.04
N VAL A 507 -24.31 -24.30 42.13
CA VAL A 507 -23.45 -23.93 41.00
C VAL A 507 -24.07 -24.37 39.70
N SER A 508 -23.94 -23.55 38.65
CA SER A 508 -24.44 -23.92 37.33
C SER A 508 -23.48 -23.49 36.23
N ALA A 509 -23.41 -24.27 35.16
CA ALA A 509 -22.56 -23.98 34.03
C ALA A 509 -23.31 -24.19 32.73
N THR A 510 -23.22 -23.22 31.83
CA THR A 510 -23.63 -23.35 30.44
C THR A 510 -22.35 -23.37 29.60
N ARG A 511 -22.13 -24.42 28.81
CA ARG A 511 -20.95 -24.55 27.94
C ARG A 511 -21.34 -24.57 26.46
N PRO A 512 -20.49 -24.03 25.57
CA PRO A 512 -20.65 -24.18 24.13
C PRO A 512 -20.22 -25.57 23.67
N VAL A 513 -20.97 -26.16 22.74
CA VAL A 513 -20.57 -27.35 21.99
C VAL A 513 -20.66 -27.02 20.50
N LEU A 514 -19.52 -27.09 19.82
CA LEU A 514 -19.44 -26.87 18.38
C LEU A 514 -19.96 -28.12 17.65
N VAL A 515 -20.77 -27.91 16.61
CA VAL A 515 -21.43 -28.98 15.85
C VAL A 515 -20.70 -29.23 14.54
N GLY A 516 -19.91 -30.30 14.49
CA GLY A 516 -19.22 -30.78 13.29
C GLY A 516 -18.28 -31.95 13.62
N ASP A 517 -18.16 -32.91 12.71
CA ASP A 517 -17.35 -34.12 12.89
C ASP A 517 -15.92 -33.95 12.34
N TYR A 518 -15.35 -32.74 12.47
CA TYR A 518 -14.00 -32.41 12.00
C TYR A 518 -13.01 -32.48 13.16
N ASP A 519 -11.78 -32.96 12.92
CA ASP A 519 -10.76 -33.12 13.96
C ASP A 519 -10.45 -31.81 14.69
N SER A 520 -10.33 -30.71 13.96
CA SER A 520 -10.16 -29.36 14.54
C SER A 520 -11.31 -28.96 15.47
N ILE A 521 -12.55 -29.30 15.11
CA ILE A 521 -13.75 -29.01 15.90
C ILE A 521 -13.83 -29.91 17.13
N GLN A 522 -13.43 -31.19 17.00
CA GLN A 522 -13.33 -32.11 18.13
C GLN A 522 -12.27 -31.63 19.13
N GLU A 523 -11.14 -31.13 18.65
CA GLU A 523 -10.07 -30.58 19.46
C GLU A 523 -10.53 -29.32 20.22
N ILE A 524 -11.22 -28.38 19.55
CA ILE A 524 -11.79 -27.20 20.23
C ILE A 524 -12.82 -27.63 21.30
N ASN A 525 -13.70 -28.58 20.98
CA ASN A 525 -14.65 -29.13 21.96
C ASN A 525 -13.94 -29.79 23.14
N ARG A 526 -12.80 -30.46 22.92
CA ARG A 526 -11.97 -31.04 23.98
C ARG A 526 -11.39 -29.96 24.89
N GLN A 527 -10.87 -28.86 24.33
CA GLN A 527 -10.35 -27.73 25.11
C GLN A 527 -11.44 -27.07 25.97
N ILE A 528 -12.64 -26.85 25.39
CA ILE A 528 -13.80 -26.32 26.13
C ILE A 528 -14.18 -27.27 27.27
N GLU A 529 -14.26 -28.58 27.00
CA GLU A 529 -14.59 -29.58 28.01
C GLU A 529 -13.54 -29.63 29.13
N GLN A 530 -12.25 -29.50 28.81
CA GLN A 530 -11.20 -29.44 29.81
C GLN A 530 -11.35 -28.24 30.75
N TYR A 531 -11.65 -27.06 30.23
CA TYR A 531 -11.90 -25.88 31.05
C TYR A 531 -13.15 -26.06 31.93
N TYR A 532 -14.18 -26.67 31.36
CA TYR A 532 -15.42 -26.99 32.07
C TYR A 532 -15.21 -27.99 33.21
N GLN A 533 -14.47 -29.08 32.98
CA GLN A 533 -14.14 -30.07 34.00
C GLN A 533 -13.28 -29.47 35.11
N LYS A 534 -12.28 -28.65 34.76
CA LYS A 534 -11.46 -27.94 35.75
C LYS A 534 -12.34 -27.07 36.67
N THR A 535 -13.26 -26.29 36.10
CA THR A 535 -14.20 -25.48 36.88
C THR A 535 -15.10 -26.34 37.77
N TRP A 536 -15.53 -27.50 37.27
CA TRP A 536 -16.37 -28.43 38.02
C TRP A 536 -15.62 -29.07 39.21
N ASP A 537 -14.33 -29.35 39.04
CA ASP A 537 -13.49 -29.87 40.11
C ASP A 537 -13.17 -28.78 41.16
N GLU A 538 -12.89 -27.54 40.73
CA GLU A 538 -12.79 -26.38 41.63
C GLU A 538 -14.05 -26.23 42.50
N TRP A 539 -15.24 -26.39 41.91
CA TRP A 539 -16.50 -26.32 42.68
C TRP A 539 -16.63 -27.44 43.70
N LYS A 540 -16.22 -28.68 43.39
CA LYS A 540 -16.24 -29.77 44.38
C LYS A 540 -15.32 -29.46 45.55
N GLU A 541 -14.10 -29.00 45.27
CA GLU A 541 -13.13 -28.64 46.31
C GLU A 541 -13.65 -27.51 47.20
N HIS A 542 -14.23 -26.47 46.59
CA HIS A 542 -14.83 -25.38 47.35
C HIS A 542 -16.01 -25.84 48.20
N ILE A 543 -16.90 -26.69 47.68
CA ILE A 543 -18.03 -27.24 48.44
C ILE A 543 -17.55 -28.10 49.60
N GLU A 544 -16.51 -28.92 49.39
CA GLU A 544 -15.92 -29.76 50.43
C GLU A 544 -15.27 -28.94 51.56
N CYS A 545 -14.71 -27.78 51.24
CA CYS A 545 -14.24 -26.82 52.24
C CYS A 545 -15.41 -26.13 52.93
N HIS A 546 -16.38 -25.63 52.15
CA HIS A 546 -17.51 -24.80 52.61
C HIS A 546 -18.45 -25.55 53.56
N GLN A 547 -18.62 -26.85 53.38
CA GLN A 547 -19.41 -27.70 54.30
C GLN A 547 -18.82 -27.82 55.71
N ASN A 548 -17.61 -27.33 55.95
CA ASN A 548 -16.95 -27.31 57.25
C ASN A 548 -16.80 -25.88 57.82
N ASP A 549 -17.31 -24.86 57.13
CA ASP A 549 -17.25 -23.47 57.59
C ASP A 549 -18.42 -23.17 58.56
N GLU A 550 -18.13 -23.22 59.86
CA GLU A 550 -19.13 -23.01 60.91
C GLU A 550 -19.90 -21.68 60.76
N MET A 551 -19.25 -20.61 60.32
CA MET A 551 -19.87 -19.29 60.17
C MET A 551 -20.89 -19.30 59.01
N MET A 552 -20.54 -19.92 57.89
CA MET A 552 -21.42 -19.99 56.72
C MET A 552 -22.62 -20.90 56.98
N LEU A 553 -22.39 -22.04 57.65
CA LEU A 553 -23.46 -22.95 58.04
C LEU A 553 -24.42 -22.32 59.05
N GLU A 554 -23.94 -21.50 59.98
CA GLU A 554 -24.80 -20.74 60.91
C GLU A 554 -25.71 -19.76 60.15
N ARG A 555 -25.17 -19.04 59.15
CA ARG A 555 -25.97 -18.15 58.30
C ARG A 555 -27.07 -18.90 57.55
N ILE A 556 -26.75 -20.06 56.96
CA ILE A 556 -27.73 -20.92 56.29
C ILE A 556 -28.81 -21.38 57.28
N THR A 557 -28.39 -21.86 58.46
CA THR A 557 -29.29 -22.35 59.52
C THR A 557 -30.25 -21.26 60.02
N SER A 558 -29.79 -20.01 60.04
CA SER A 558 -30.57 -18.85 60.50
C SER A 558 -31.67 -18.40 59.52
N GLN A 559 -31.65 -18.89 58.28
CA GLN A 559 -32.61 -18.49 57.25
C GLN A 559 -34.00 -19.12 57.49
N PRO A 560 -35.10 -18.33 57.37
CA PRO A 560 -36.44 -18.84 57.60
C PRO A 560 -36.94 -19.81 56.51
N ASN A 561 -36.49 -19.65 55.26
CA ASN A 561 -36.83 -20.54 54.15
C ASN A 561 -35.60 -21.32 53.68
N LYS A 562 -35.53 -22.60 54.07
CA LYS A 562 -34.39 -23.49 53.78
C LYS A 562 -34.25 -23.90 52.30
N ASN A 563 -35.24 -23.59 51.47
CA ASN A 563 -35.25 -23.90 50.04
C ASN A 563 -34.76 -22.73 49.17
N GLU A 564 -34.31 -21.63 49.77
CA GLU A 564 -33.78 -20.46 49.07
C GLU A 564 -32.27 -20.32 49.32
N ILE A 565 -31.59 -19.59 48.42
CA ILE A 565 -30.19 -19.20 48.59
C ILE A 565 -30.10 -18.20 49.75
N SER A 566 -29.09 -18.35 50.61
CA SER A 566 -28.72 -17.37 51.66
C SER A 566 -27.36 -16.73 51.40
N ASP A 567 -27.04 -15.69 52.15
CA ASP A 567 -25.70 -15.08 52.22
C ASP A 567 -24.60 -16.03 52.75
N GLY A 568 -24.97 -17.21 53.27
CA GLY A 568 -24.04 -18.29 53.61
C GLY A 568 -23.89 -19.35 52.51
N THR A 569 -24.69 -19.28 51.45
CA THR A 569 -24.69 -20.27 50.37
C THR A 569 -23.58 -19.98 49.38
N LEU A 570 -22.75 -20.99 49.08
CA LEU A 570 -21.78 -20.88 47.99
C LEU A 570 -22.53 -20.84 46.66
N THR A 571 -22.27 -19.84 45.83
CA THR A 571 -22.83 -19.79 44.47
C THR A 571 -21.76 -19.48 43.43
N ASP A 572 -21.90 -20.07 42.25
CA ASP A 572 -21.12 -19.69 41.08
C ASP A 572 -21.88 -20.05 39.81
N GLU A 573 -21.79 -19.21 38.79
CA GLU A 573 -22.45 -19.42 37.50
C GLU A 573 -21.47 -19.21 36.36
N LEU A 574 -21.08 -20.29 35.68
CA LEU A 574 -20.29 -20.24 34.45
C LEU A 574 -21.21 -20.04 33.25
N THR A 575 -21.07 -18.91 32.57
CA THR A 575 -21.75 -18.59 31.31
C THR A 575 -20.73 -18.39 30.19
N TYR A 576 -21.20 -18.38 28.95
CA TYR A 576 -20.36 -18.07 27.80
C TYR A 576 -21.07 -17.13 26.82
N GLU A 577 -20.27 -16.36 26.09
CA GLU A 577 -20.67 -15.55 24.94
C GLU A 577 -19.74 -15.86 23.76
N VAL A 578 -20.30 -16.28 22.62
CA VAL A 578 -19.55 -16.36 21.36
C VAL A 578 -19.47 -14.96 20.78
N THR A 579 -18.33 -14.30 20.96
CA THR A 579 -18.11 -12.89 20.58
C THR A 579 -17.72 -12.72 19.10
N HIS A 580 -17.14 -13.76 18.50
CA HIS A 580 -16.89 -13.85 17.06
C HIS A 580 -16.92 -15.30 16.57
N ASN A 581 -17.43 -15.55 15.37
CA ASN A 581 -17.54 -16.86 14.74
C ASN A 581 -17.72 -16.67 13.24
N ASP A 582 -16.66 -16.25 12.58
CA ASP A 582 -16.57 -16.04 11.15
C ASP A 582 -15.10 -16.03 10.70
N SER A 583 -14.84 -16.02 9.39
CA SER A 583 -13.50 -15.92 8.80
C SER A 583 -12.47 -16.88 9.43
N SER A 584 -12.89 -18.11 9.75
CA SER A 584 -12.10 -19.17 10.42
C SER A 584 -11.70 -18.90 11.86
N ILE A 585 -12.16 -17.81 12.48
CA ILE A 585 -11.85 -17.47 13.87
C ILE A 585 -13.09 -17.65 14.74
N LEU A 586 -12.91 -18.37 15.85
CA LEU A 586 -13.90 -18.46 16.91
C LEU A 586 -13.33 -17.79 18.16
N SER A 587 -14.06 -16.79 18.67
CA SER A 587 -13.77 -16.11 19.93
C SER A 587 -14.92 -16.34 20.90
N ILE A 588 -14.60 -16.86 22.09
CA ILE A 588 -15.55 -17.13 23.17
C ILE A 588 -15.06 -16.44 24.44
N LEU A 589 -15.95 -15.72 25.11
CA LEU A 589 -15.75 -15.27 26.49
C LEU A 589 -16.51 -16.20 27.43
N PHE A 590 -15.85 -16.61 28.50
CA PHE A 590 -16.41 -17.36 29.62
C PHE A 590 -16.42 -16.45 30.85
N ASP A 591 -17.58 -16.26 31.43
CA ASP A 591 -17.78 -15.40 32.60
C ASP A 591 -18.34 -16.20 33.77
N ARG A 592 -17.80 -15.95 34.97
CA ARG A 592 -18.18 -16.55 36.25
C ARG A 592 -18.41 -15.49 37.32
N TYR A 593 -19.24 -15.80 38.30
CA TYR A 593 -19.47 -14.95 39.45
C TYR A 593 -19.44 -15.79 40.73
N LEU A 594 -18.24 -15.99 41.27
CA LEU A 594 -18.01 -16.86 42.42
C LEU A 594 -18.30 -16.14 43.73
N TYR A 595 -19.25 -16.64 44.51
CA TYR A 595 -19.59 -16.14 45.84
C TYR A 595 -19.36 -17.20 46.91
N LEU A 596 -18.45 -16.90 47.85
CA LEU A 596 -18.07 -17.78 48.96
C LEU A 596 -18.56 -17.26 50.33
N GLY A 597 -19.51 -16.31 50.39
CA GLY A 597 -20.07 -15.79 51.66
C GLY A 597 -19.46 -14.49 52.20
N GLY A 598 -18.85 -13.67 51.32
CA GLY A 598 -18.29 -12.36 51.64
C GLY A 598 -19.25 -11.17 51.42
N ALA A 599 -18.70 -9.96 51.37
CA ALA A 599 -19.47 -8.74 51.06
C ALA A 599 -19.92 -8.64 49.59
N HIS A 600 -19.18 -9.26 48.68
CA HIS A 600 -19.51 -9.39 47.25
C HIS A 600 -18.89 -10.67 46.68
N GLY A 601 -19.35 -11.09 45.49
CA GLY A 601 -18.72 -12.16 44.72
C GLY A 601 -17.50 -11.69 43.92
N THR A 602 -16.78 -12.64 43.35
CA THR A 602 -15.61 -12.42 42.50
C THR A 602 -15.98 -12.71 41.05
N PRO A 603 -16.09 -11.69 40.20
CA PRO A 603 -16.18 -11.89 38.75
C PRO A 603 -14.89 -12.54 38.24
N LEU A 604 -15.00 -13.61 37.46
CA LEU A 604 -13.87 -14.25 36.78
C LEU A 604 -14.16 -14.35 35.28
N ARG A 605 -13.21 -13.95 34.43
CA ARG A 605 -13.35 -13.97 32.97
C ARG A 605 -12.22 -14.74 32.33
N LYS A 606 -12.53 -15.54 31.31
CA LYS A 606 -11.55 -16.21 30.46
C LYS A 606 -11.96 -16.07 29.00
N SER A 607 -11.03 -15.66 28.14
CA SER A 607 -11.21 -15.73 26.70
C SER A 607 -10.63 -17.01 26.10
N MET A 608 -11.16 -17.39 24.95
CA MET A 608 -10.61 -18.42 24.07
C MET A 608 -10.78 -17.94 22.63
N VAL A 609 -9.66 -17.75 21.94
CA VAL A 609 -9.62 -17.37 20.52
C VAL A 609 -8.89 -18.48 19.77
N VAL A 610 -9.57 -19.14 18.84
CA VAL A 610 -9.07 -20.35 18.17
C VAL A 610 -9.33 -20.30 16.67
N ASN A 611 -8.47 -20.97 15.90
CA ASN A 611 -8.68 -21.19 14.47
C ASN A 611 -9.56 -22.43 14.26
N LEU A 612 -10.68 -22.28 13.54
CA LEU A 612 -11.65 -23.34 13.27
C LEU A 612 -11.10 -24.47 12.38
N ASN A 613 -10.07 -24.19 11.57
CA ASN A 613 -9.47 -25.17 10.66
C ASN A 613 -8.35 -25.98 11.32
N THR A 614 -7.58 -25.40 12.24
CA THR A 614 -6.48 -26.11 12.93
C THR A 614 -6.88 -26.61 14.32
N GLY A 615 -7.86 -25.97 14.95
CA GLY A 615 -8.24 -26.24 16.34
C GLY A 615 -7.31 -25.59 17.37
N GLU A 616 -6.31 -24.83 16.93
CA GLU A 616 -5.28 -24.26 17.79
C GLU A 616 -5.68 -22.88 18.33
N PRO A 617 -5.27 -22.55 19.57
CA PRO A 617 -5.37 -21.18 20.09
C PRO A 617 -4.55 -20.20 19.27
N ILE A 618 -5.15 -19.06 18.94
CA ILE A 618 -4.49 -17.95 18.25
C ILE A 618 -3.83 -17.05 19.30
N LYS A 619 -2.55 -16.74 19.12
CA LYS A 619 -1.83 -15.79 19.97
C LYS A 619 -2.06 -14.35 19.54
N LEU A 620 -1.85 -13.38 20.44
CA LEU A 620 -2.17 -11.99 20.16
C LEU A 620 -1.30 -11.42 19.03
N HIS A 621 -0.01 -11.76 19.00
CA HIS A 621 0.90 -11.28 17.95
C HIS A 621 0.52 -11.77 16.54
N GLU A 622 -0.25 -12.87 16.42
CA GLU A 622 -0.71 -13.40 15.14
C GLU A 622 -1.85 -12.56 14.54
N ILE A 623 -2.54 -11.77 15.37
CA ILE A 623 -3.62 -10.85 14.96
C ILE A 623 -3.11 -9.40 14.94
N LEU A 624 -2.22 -9.05 15.87
CA LEU A 624 -1.67 -7.71 16.03
C LEU A 624 -0.13 -7.77 16.03
N PRO A 625 0.52 -7.73 14.84
CA PRO A 625 1.97 -7.89 14.70
C PRO A 625 2.70 -6.57 15.02
N VAL A 626 2.57 -6.12 16.27
CA VAL A 626 3.25 -4.91 16.78
C VAL A 626 4.28 -5.29 17.84
N SER A 627 5.28 -4.45 18.05
CA SER A 627 6.20 -4.60 19.17
C SER A 627 5.49 -4.37 20.50
N PHE A 628 6.06 -4.91 21.59
CA PHE A 628 5.55 -4.66 22.94
C PHE A 628 5.47 -3.16 23.26
N SER A 629 6.47 -2.37 22.84
CA SER A 629 6.47 -0.92 23.05
C SER A 629 5.32 -0.21 22.34
N GLU A 630 5.03 -0.57 21.09
CA GLU A 630 3.92 0.00 20.32
C GLU A 630 2.58 -0.37 20.94
N LEU A 631 2.42 -1.62 21.39
CA LEU A 631 1.22 -2.06 22.10
C LEU A 631 1.00 -1.25 23.37
N MET A 632 2.07 -0.99 24.14
CA MET A 632 2.00 -0.18 25.35
C MET A 632 1.54 1.26 25.06
N ASP A 633 2.01 1.88 23.97
CA ASP A 633 1.54 3.20 23.54
C ASP A 633 0.07 3.19 23.12
N ILE A 634 -0.38 2.14 22.42
CA ILE A 634 -1.80 1.95 22.08
C ILE A 634 -2.64 1.84 23.34
N LEU A 635 -2.26 0.96 24.28
CA LEU A 635 -2.97 0.74 25.54
C LEU A 635 -3.06 2.02 26.36
N ARG A 636 -1.96 2.79 26.43
CA ARG A 636 -1.95 4.12 27.07
C ARG A 636 -3.02 5.00 26.44
N ASN A 637 -2.98 5.22 25.13
CA ASN A 637 -3.90 6.10 24.44
C ASN A 637 -5.36 5.67 24.61
N GLN A 638 -5.64 4.36 24.54
CA GLN A 638 -7.00 3.83 24.69
C GLN A 638 -7.54 3.98 26.12
N LEU A 639 -6.68 3.88 27.15
CA LEU A 639 -7.07 4.19 28.53
C LEU A 639 -7.52 5.65 28.67
N TYR A 640 -6.75 6.61 28.14
CA TYR A 640 -7.12 8.03 28.21
C TYR A 640 -8.35 8.36 27.38
N VAL A 641 -8.51 7.79 26.18
CA VAL A 641 -9.70 8.01 25.35
C VAL A 641 -10.96 7.49 26.05
N ARG A 642 -10.88 6.33 26.69
CA ARG A 642 -12.04 5.68 27.31
C ARG A 642 -12.44 6.31 28.66
N TYR A 643 -11.47 6.77 29.45
CA TYR A 643 -11.69 7.17 30.85
C TYR A 643 -11.17 8.57 31.21
N GLY A 644 -10.55 9.31 30.29
CA GLY A 644 -9.80 10.56 30.54
C GLY A 644 -10.62 11.80 30.92
N SER A 645 -11.88 11.66 31.33
CA SER A 645 -12.74 12.80 31.68
C SER A 645 -12.78 13.15 33.17
N GLU A 646 -12.37 12.29 34.11
CA GLU A 646 -12.59 12.58 35.54
C GLU A 646 -11.47 12.27 36.55
N ASP A 647 -10.42 11.48 36.25
CA ASP A 647 -9.35 11.26 37.25
C ASP A 647 -8.02 10.77 36.62
N THR A 648 -7.12 11.71 36.32
CA THR A 648 -5.81 11.40 35.71
C THR A 648 -4.93 10.55 36.62
N GLU A 649 -5.04 10.65 37.95
CA GLU A 649 -4.21 9.86 38.87
C GLU A 649 -4.54 8.36 38.81
N VAL A 650 -5.82 8.01 38.69
CA VAL A 650 -6.27 6.61 38.58
C VAL A 650 -5.77 5.98 37.28
N LEU A 651 -5.73 6.73 36.17
CA LEU A 651 -5.25 6.23 34.88
C LEU A 651 -3.73 6.01 34.85
N GLU A 652 -2.97 6.88 35.51
CA GLU A 652 -1.53 6.67 35.70
C GLU A 652 -1.25 5.40 36.52
N VAL A 653 -2.05 5.13 37.56
CA VAL A 653 -1.94 3.89 38.33
C VAL A 653 -2.28 2.67 37.46
N CYS A 654 -3.35 2.74 36.66
CA CYS A 654 -3.72 1.66 35.74
C CYS A 654 -2.58 1.37 34.75
N TYR A 655 -2.06 2.40 34.09
CA TYR A 655 -0.99 2.25 33.12
C TYR A 655 0.30 1.72 33.76
N LYS A 656 0.65 2.21 34.96
CA LYS A 656 1.79 1.70 35.71
C LYS A 656 1.64 0.21 36.05
N ASN A 657 0.46 -0.21 36.50
CA ASN A 657 0.21 -1.62 36.79
C ASN A 657 0.35 -2.49 35.54
N ILE A 658 -0.07 -2.01 34.36
CA ILE A 658 0.15 -2.73 33.10
C ILE A 658 1.65 -2.89 32.82
N VAL A 659 2.43 -1.81 32.95
CA VAL A 659 3.89 -1.84 32.74
C VAL A 659 4.59 -2.82 33.69
N ASP A 660 4.13 -2.89 34.94
CA ASP A 660 4.72 -3.73 35.98
C ASP A 660 4.35 -5.23 35.82
N LEU A 661 3.18 -5.53 35.24
CA LEU A 661 2.64 -6.89 35.12
C LEU A 661 2.97 -7.59 33.79
N TYR A 662 3.19 -6.82 32.72
CA TYR A 662 3.33 -7.34 31.36
C TYR A 662 4.68 -6.95 30.75
N HIS A 663 5.27 -7.87 30.01
CA HIS A 663 6.61 -7.75 29.42
C HIS A 663 6.68 -8.26 27.96
N GLU A 664 5.69 -9.02 27.49
CA GLU A 664 5.58 -9.44 26.09
C GLU A 664 4.13 -9.38 25.56
N VAL A 665 3.97 -9.38 24.23
CA VAL A 665 2.65 -9.19 23.58
C VAL A 665 1.70 -10.35 23.91
N ASP A 666 2.18 -11.59 23.93
CA ASP A 666 1.32 -12.77 24.11
C ASP A 666 0.88 -13.02 25.55
N GLU A 667 1.38 -12.26 26.52
CA GLU A 667 0.89 -12.30 27.90
C GLU A 667 -0.50 -11.67 28.01
N PHE A 668 -0.85 -10.74 27.12
CA PHE A 668 -2.13 -10.04 27.17
C PHE A 668 -3.31 -10.94 26.83
N LYS A 669 -4.34 -10.89 27.67
CA LYS A 669 -5.62 -11.53 27.40
C LYS A 669 -6.44 -10.69 26.44
N PHE A 670 -6.96 -11.32 25.39
CA PHE A 670 -7.71 -10.64 24.35
C PHE A 670 -8.92 -11.45 23.88
N TYR A 671 -9.85 -10.78 23.20
CA TYR A 671 -10.95 -11.40 22.49
C TYR A 671 -11.31 -10.59 21.25
N ILE A 672 -12.04 -11.21 20.31
CA ILE A 672 -12.57 -10.53 19.12
C ILE A 672 -14.08 -10.42 19.27
N ARG A 673 -14.62 -9.22 19.06
CA ARG A 673 -16.06 -8.95 19.12
C ARG A 673 -16.46 -8.04 17.97
N TYR A 674 -17.48 -8.45 17.20
CA TYR A 674 -17.94 -7.70 16.02
C TYR A 674 -16.82 -7.30 15.06
N SER A 675 -15.86 -8.20 14.83
CA SER A 675 -14.68 -7.96 13.99
C SER A 675 -13.74 -6.87 14.52
N ALA A 676 -13.77 -6.56 15.82
CA ALA A 676 -12.79 -5.69 16.47
C ALA A 676 -12.01 -6.44 17.55
N LEU A 677 -10.73 -6.09 17.70
CA LEU A 677 -9.83 -6.63 18.71
C LEU A 677 -9.95 -5.87 20.02
N TYR A 678 -10.14 -6.59 21.12
CA TYR A 678 -10.17 -6.06 22.48
C TYR A 678 -9.12 -6.74 23.36
N ILE A 679 -8.38 -5.96 24.14
CA ILE A 679 -7.57 -6.45 25.26
C ILE A 679 -8.34 -6.17 26.54
N TYR A 680 -8.36 -7.12 27.46
CA TYR A 680 -9.10 -6.98 28.71
C TYR A 680 -8.27 -7.31 29.94
N PHE A 681 -8.58 -6.61 31.03
CA PHE A 681 -7.98 -6.80 32.35
C PHE A 681 -9.05 -7.22 33.35
N ASP A 682 -8.71 -8.18 34.20
CA ASP A 682 -9.57 -8.72 35.26
C ASP A 682 -9.79 -7.67 36.37
N VAL A 683 -10.81 -7.93 37.17
CA VAL A 683 -11.06 -7.14 38.38
C VAL A 683 -9.85 -7.22 39.30
N TYR A 684 -9.43 -6.09 39.88
CA TYR A 684 -8.20 -5.92 40.68
C TYR A 684 -6.88 -5.99 39.92
N GLU A 685 -6.88 -6.31 38.64
CA GLU A 685 -5.63 -6.53 37.91
C GLU A 685 -4.86 -5.22 37.72
N ILE A 686 -5.53 -4.19 37.23
CA ILE A 686 -4.93 -2.87 36.99
C ILE A 686 -5.62 -1.75 37.77
N SER A 687 -6.80 -2.00 38.35
CA SER A 687 -7.60 -1.00 39.06
C SER A 687 -8.45 -1.62 40.18
N SER A 688 -9.16 -0.78 40.94
CA SER A 688 -10.06 -1.19 42.03
C SER A 688 -11.28 -2.00 41.54
N TYR A 689 -11.92 -2.75 42.46
CA TYR A 689 -13.13 -3.54 42.18
C TYR A 689 -14.24 -2.76 41.49
N SER A 690 -14.45 -1.50 41.88
CA SER A 690 -15.52 -0.65 41.37
C SER A 690 -15.38 -0.31 39.88
N MET A 691 -14.19 -0.46 39.31
CA MET A 691 -13.95 -0.25 37.88
C MET A 691 -14.38 -1.47 37.03
N GLY A 692 -14.57 -2.64 37.67
CA GLY A 692 -14.94 -3.88 36.99
C GLY A 692 -13.86 -4.36 36.02
N TYR A 693 -14.27 -5.09 34.98
CA TYR A 693 -13.38 -5.44 33.86
C TYR A 693 -13.04 -4.19 33.06
N VAL A 694 -11.78 -4.07 32.66
CA VAL A 694 -11.33 -3.00 31.78
C VAL A 694 -11.10 -3.57 30.40
N ASP A 695 -12.05 -3.32 29.49
CA ASP A 695 -11.98 -3.75 28.09
C ASP A 695 -11.53 -2.55 27.22
N LEU A 696 -10.36 -2.66 26.59
CA LEU A 696 -9.80 -1.65 25.71
C LEU A 696 -9.94 -2.08 24.26
N TYR A 697 -10.57 -1.22 23.46
CA TYR A 697 -10.63 -1.38 22.01
C TYR A 697 -9.26 -1.08 21.41
N ILE A 698 -8.76 -1.97 20.56
CA ILE A 698 -7.45 -1.83 19.92
C ILE A 698 -7.60 -1.41 18.47
N MET A 699 -8.31 -2.20 17.65
CA MET A 699 -8.50 -1.93 16.23
C MET A 699 -9.68 -2.71 15.62
N ASP A 700 -10.14 -2.26 14.45
CA ASP A 700 -11.07 -3.00 13.57
C ASP A 700 -10.25 -3.99 12.72
N LEU A 701 -10.77 -5.20 12.57
CA LEU A 701 -10.15 -6.32 11.86
C LEU A 701 -10.85 -6.61 10.51
N GLN A 702 -11.76 -5.77 10.02
CA GLN A 702 -12.48 -6.04 8.76
C GLN A 702 -11.55 -6.33 7.57
N GLU A 703 -10.49 -5.53 7.39
CA GLU A 703 -9.50 -5.77 6.31
C GLU A 703 -8.74 -7.08 6.55
N PHE A 704 -8.20 -7.29 7.75
CA PHE A 704 -7.49 -8.52 8.14
C PHE A 704 -8.32 -9.80 7.95
N LEU A 705 -9.60 -9.76 8.31
CA LEU A 705 -10.51 -10.91 8.19
C LEU A 705 -10.96 -11.17 6.74
N SER A 706 -10.88 -10.15 5.87
CA SER A 706 -11.23 -10.28 4.44
C SER A 706 -10.14 -10.98 3.63
N GLU A 707 -8.86 -10.77 3.97
CA GLU A 707 -7.71 -11.39 3.30
C GLU A 707 -7.58 -12.89 3.60
N ARG A 708 -8.07 -13.35 4.77
CA ARG A 708 -8.13 -14.79 5.12
C ARG A 708 -9.17 -15.61 4.35
N CYS A 709 -10.00 -14.97 3.51
CA CYS A 709 -11.16 -15.57 2.86
C CYS A 709 -10.98 -15.84 1.35
N ASP A 710 -9.77 -15.90 0.79
CA ASP A 710 -9.57 -16.32 -0.60
C ASP A 710 -9.62 -17.86 -0.72
N ILE A 711 -10.80 -18.40 -1.01
CA ILE A 711 -11.14 -19.84 -0.89
C ILE A 711 -11.70 -20.43 -2.19
N SER A 712 -11.19 -19.97 -3.33
CA SER A 712 -11.71 -20.31 -4.67
C SER A 712 -11.76 -21.81 -5.00
N GLU A 713 -11.08 -22.68 -4.24
CA GLU A 713 -11.02 -24.13 -4.45
C GLU A 713 -11.45 -25.03 -3.26
N CYS A 714 -12.02 -24.48 -2.16
CA CYS A 714 -12.41 -25.28 -0.98
C CYS A 714 -13.93 -25.43 -0.79
N ASP A 715 -14.36 -26.56 -0.22
CA ASP A 715 -15.74 -26.71 0.28
C ASP A 715 -15.90 -25.91 1.58
N ILE A 716 -16.72 -24.85 1.56
CA ILE A 716 -16.86 -23.91 2.68
C ILE A 716 -17.96 -24.36 3.65
N VAL A 717 -17.59 -24.66 4.89
CA VAL A 717 -18.52 -24.89 6.01
C VAL A 717 -18.89 -23.55 6.63
N ARG A 718 -20.21 -23.29 6.72
CA ARG A 718 -20.78 -22.13 7.40
C ARG A 718 -21.80 -22.57 8.44
N LYS A 719 -21.99 -21.76 9.48
CA LYS A 719 -23.03 -21.99 10.49
C LYS A 719 -24.39 -22.16 9.81
N GLN A 720 -25.09 -23.26 10.12
CA GLN A 720 -26.43 -23.52 9.60
C GLN A 720 -27.45 -22.85 10.53
N ALA A 721 -28.49 -22.23 9.97
CA ALA A 721 -29.60 -21.76 10.77
C ALA A 721 -30.24 -22.97 11.48
N ILE A 722 -30.37 -22.87 12.81
CA ILE A 722 -30.78 -23.97 13.71
C ILE A 722 -32.17 -24.57 13.37
N PHE A 723 -32.92 -23.97 12.45
CA PHE A 723 -34.23 -24.44 12.01
C PHE A 723 -34.22 -25.57 10.96
N GLU A 724 -33.11 -25.90 10.31
CA GLU A 724 -33.14 -26.87 9.19
C GLU A 724 -32.83 -28.34 9.55
N LYS A 725 -32.36 -28.65 10.77
CA LYS A 725 -31.95 -30.02 11.14
C LYS A 725 -32.85 -30.77 12.12
N ILE A 726 -34.01 -30.22 12.52
CA ILE A 726 -34.95 -30.94 13.42
C ILE A 726 -35.86 -31.94 12.66
N PHE A 727 -35.89 -31.94 11.32
CA PHE A 727 -36.69 -32.91 10.55
C PHE A 727 -35.88 -33.65 9.47
N LYS A 728 -35.09 -34.64 9.89
CA LYS A 728 -34.97 -35.88 9.11
C LYS A 728 -35.17 -37.07 10.06
N PRO A 729 -36.33 -37.75 10.01
CA PRO A 729 -36.52 -38.99 10.74
C PRO A 729 -35.58 -40.06 10.16
N ASN A 730 -34.96 -40.82 11.04
CA ASN A 730 -34.16 -42.01 10.72
C ASN A 730 -34.86 -42.89 9.67
N ILE A 731 -34.23 -43.01 8.52
CA ILE A 731 -34.39 -44.07 7.51
C ILE A 731 -32.95 -44.30 7.04
N ARG A 732 -32.20 -45.36 7.39
CA ARG A 732 -32.45 -46.70 7.92
C ARG A 732 -31.38 -47.06 8.94
#